data_AF-A0A0L1II04-F1
#
_entry.id   AF-A0A0L1II04-F1
#
_cell.length_a   1.000
_cell.length_b   1.000
_cell.length_c   1.000
_cell.angle_alpha   90.00
_cell.angle_beta   90.00
_cell.angle_gamma   90.00
#
_symmetry.space_group_name_H-M   'P 1'
#
loop_
_entity.id
_entity.type
_entity.pdbx_description
1 polymer ?
#
loop_
_entity_poly.entity_id
_entity_poly.type
_entity_poly.pdbx_seq_one_letter_code
_entity_poly.pdbx_strand_id
1 'polypeptide(L)'
;MKKLLTFISSFSLISGVGITAVSCSSVQRFKDVSITDELASKIIYGLQNDPNFNFNNGNLFYKNLDYKNKVIDMMNEKISLLNYKNSITLLNQNLGLSDGKEGKNNETYSEDSGFERNKEVLSNLATFNLFNEYTTKRLESRADIDETDKIYRDKIHPLNPITLKIDGKEKAGKYAIYFKQKENGNNKWSRWQMTGEFDLLNSRTISTFQIPPIELLTNLGNNFRIGILDEKESKDQEYITNTNVVGDNGRGSTNGANDSSIKWYQNEDKKNFETNGEGIMKYRFAYYFKTRVESKLFSNLLGSSYLDSKLYEDVFDNTTASSRKLILNGASQLISNIQTNFNQQTNTVSNVKMVWALSTEAKNITKIDQLINKYWVNGQRLKNNKLSLKSIYEIITTKGFSVSLKQGWGGKIPQQIGLEIQNESKQGSDPFLALSGFNGFVQNDKETIKSLNGDLKISDDAKKDVSKINTPMILTNNGNGYDSDVKGNKEVIFVLPIYLNDIFSTSDIQIQKEKENGYSLNILENTWTDMSQKFDITDKANDEKQVTIKEISNENSDSKVEIANKNNKWYVKLKNGERESKIKVVYNNEETKTIKLKKIEKSKYKTLDVTKNLSDSSNNKDLFSSVDSNFTQSLISYDYNIKNFRDIKDKQNSIFDWYNSDKSSVDVLSLSAENKQTLLDQLKSIISNNDDVKNAAKTELYSQYLNSDQVKYQELFDEISKFIRDDQVTFD
;
A
#
# COMPACT_ATOMS: atom_id res chain seq x y z
N MET A 1 -21.42 -5.23 37.23
CA MET A 1 -21.22 -6.66 36.89
C MET A 1 -22.51 -7.37 36.50
N LYS A 2 -23.39 -7.87 37.39
CA LYS A 2 -24.61 -8.61 36.98
C LYS A 2 -25.57 -7.81 36.08
N LYS A 3 -25.84 -6.53 36.40
CA LYS A 3 -26.71 -5.66 35.60
C LYS A 3 -26.15 -5.38 34.19
N LEU A 4 -24.83 -5.39 34.03
CA LEU A 4 -24.13 -5.13 32.76
C LEU A 4 -24.07 -6.37 31.87
N LEU A 5 -23.91 -7.55 32.48
CA LEU A 5 -24.12 -8.86 31.84
C LEU A 5 -25.58 -9.02 31.34
N THR A 6 -26.56 -8.48 32.07
CA THR A 6 -27.96 -8.39 31.61
C THR A 6 -28.13 -7.43 30.43
N PHE A 7 -27.34 -6.34 30.35
CA PHE A 7 -27.31 -5.43 29.20
C PHE A 7 -26.67 -6.05 27.95
N ILE A 8 -25.69 -6.95 28.11
CA ILE A 8 -25.02 -7.59 26.98
C ILE A 8 -25.80 -8.81 26.48
N SER A 9 -26.43 -9.59 27.36
CA SER A 9 -27.39 -10.63 26.96
C SER A 9 -28.64 -10.08 26.27
N SER A 10 -28.88 -8.76 26.37
CA SER A 10 -29.89 -8.03 25.59
C SER A 10 -29.36 -7.36 24.31
N PHE A 11 -28.10 -7.60 23.90
CA PHE A 11 -27.65 -7.45 22.50
C PHE A 11 -28.28 -8.53 21.60
N SER A 12 -29.60 -8.64 21.62
CA SER A 12 -30.31 -9.32 20.54
C SER A 12 -30.12 -8.46 19.31
N LEU A 13 -29.17 -8.83 18.44
CA LEU A 13 -29.12 -8.33 17.08
C LEU A 13 -30.45 -8.71 16.41
N ILE A 14 -31.38 -7.77 16.30
CA ILE A 14 -32.70 -8.05 15.73
C ILE A 14 -32.52 -8.21 14.22
N SER A 15 -32.79 -9.40 13.69
CA SER A 15 -33.08 -9.59 12.27
C SER A 15 -34.34 -8.79 11.93
N GLY A 16 -34.27 -7.84 10.99
CA GLY A 16 -35.47 -7.17 10.47
C GLY A 16 -36.50 -8.23 10.04
N VAL A 17 -37.66 -8.22 10.67
CA VAL A 17 -38.66 -9.28 10.57
C VAL A 17 -39.31 -9.22 9.19
N GLY A 18 -39.07 -10.25 8.37
CA GLY A 18 -39.91 -10.61 7.24
C GLY A 18 -40.28 -12.09 7.37
N ILE A 19 -41.32 -12.39 8.14
CA ILE A 19 -41.81 -13.77 8.32
C ILE A 19 -42.71 -14.13 7.13
N THR A 20 -42.36 -15.20 6.42
CA THR A 20 -43.31 -16.29 6.08
C THR A 20 -42.56 -17.59 5.73
N ALA A 21 -42.56 -18.47 6.75
CA ALA A 21 -42.52 -19.94 6.81
C ALA A 21 -41.77 -20.88 5.81
N VAL A 22 -40.75 -21.55 6.39
CA VAL A 22 -40.37 -22.99 6.40
C VAL A 22 -40.23 -23.80 5.08
N SER A 23 -38.99 -24.11 4.70
CA SER A 23 -38.38 -25.46 4.88
C SER A 23 -36.83 -25.43 4.77
N CYS A 24 -36.15 -26.12 5.70
CA CYS A 24 -34.73 -26.48 5.79
C CYS A 24 -33.62 -25.39 5.72
N SER A 25 -33.03 -25.11 6.91
CA SER A 25 -31.65 -24.65 7.17
C SER A 25 -31.12 -23.43 6.39
N SER A 26 -31.72 -22.26 6.61
CA SER A 26 -31.13 -20.97 6.20
C SER A 26 -30.60 -20.20 7.41
N VAL A 27 -29.28 -19.99 7.47
CA VAL A 27 -28.63 -19.01 8.36
C VAL A 27 -29.32 -17.66 8.16
N GLN A 28 -29.89 -17.07 9.22
CA GLN A 28 -30.49 -15.74 9.17
C GLN A 28 -29.39 -14.72 8.84
N ARG A 29 -29.50 -14.10 7.65
CA ARG A 29 -28.61 -13.01 7.23
C ARG A 29 -29.00 -11.74 7.98
N PHE A 30 -28.05 -11.11 8.66
CA PHE A 30 -28.26 -9.77 9.23
C PHE A 30 -28.31 -8.77 8.09
N LYS A 31 -29.50 -8.25 7.77
CA LYS A 31 -29.69 -7.30 6.67
C LYS A 31 -29.12 -5.91 7.01
N ASP A 32 -29.18 -5.53 8.28
CA ASP A 32 -28.57 -4.32 8.84
C ASP A 32 -28.29 -4.54 10.33
N VAL A 33 -27.02 -4.75 10.70
CA VAL A 33 -26.65 -4.62 12.12
C VAL A 33 -26.71 -3.13 12.47
N SER A 34 -27.74 -2.74 13.22
CA SER A 34 -27.88 -1.40 13.76
C SER A 34 -28.11 -1.46 15.27
N ILE A 35 -27.43 -0.61 16.03
CA ILE A 35 -27.78 -0.38 17.44
C ILE A 35 -29.12 0.35 17.41
N THR A 36 -30.18 -0.22 17.99
CA THR A 36 -31.47 0.48 18.10
C THR A 36 -31.30 1.74 18.95
N ASP A 37 -32.07 2.80 18.67
CA ASP A 37 -31.99 4.06 19.44
C ASP A 37 -32.32 3.84 20.93
N GLU A 38 -33.15 2.85 21.23
CA GLU A 38 -33.47 2.41 22.59
C GLU A 38 -32.25 1.82 23.31
N LEU A 39 -31.48 0.97 22.63
CA LEU A 39 -30.25 0.38 23.16
C LEU A 39 -29.15 1.43 23.33
N ALA A 40 -28.99 2.35 22.37
CA ALA A 40 -28.08 3.48 22.48
C ALA A 40 -28.42 4.37 23.69
N SER A 41 -29.71 4.67 23.89
CA SER A 41 -30.20 5.44 25.04
C SER A 41 -29.97 4.71 26.37
N LYS A 42 -30.14 3.38 26.40
CA LYS A 42 -29.85 2.54 27.58
C LYS A 42 -28.37 2.52 27.94
N ILE A 43 -27.47 2.48 26.94
CA ILE A 43 -26.03 2.58 27.15
C ILE A 43 -25.69 3.97 27.72
N ILE A 44 -26.15 5.06 27.09
CA ILE A 44 -25.92 6.43 27.56
C ILE A 44 -26.44 6.63 28.99
N TYR A 45 -27.64 6.14 29.29
CA TYR A 45 -28.21 6.21 30.63
C TYR A 45 -27.43 5.37 31.65
N GLY A 46 -26.89 4.22 31.24
CA GLY A 46 -25.98 3.42 32.07
C GLY A 46 -24.67 4.15 32.39
N LEU A 47 -24.12 4.89 31.43
CA LEU A 47 -22.90 5.69 31.57
C LEU A 47 -23.09 6.91 32.47
N GLN A 48 -24.23 7.61 32.34
CA GLN A 48 -24.60 8.73 33.22
C GLN A 48 -24.72 8.34 34.69
N ASN A 49 -25.00 7.07 34.97
CA ASN A 49 -25.22 6.55 36.31
C ASN A 49 -24.00 5.78 36.87
N ASP A 50 -22.87 5.71 36.14
CA ASP A 50 -21.62 5.16 36.68
C ASP A 50 -20.87 6.25 37.48
N PRO A 51 -20.66 6.08 38.80
CA PRO A 51 -19.99 7.08 39.64
C PRO A 51 -18.52 7.31 39.28
N ASN A 52 -17.92 6.48 38.41
CA ASN A 52 -16.57 6.67 37.89
C ASN A 52 -16.55 7.39 36.53
N PHE A 53 -17.71 7.77 35.99
CA PHE A 53 -17.84 8.48 34.71
C PHE A 53 -18.12 9.97 34.98
N ASN A 54 -17.23 10.88 34.56
CA ASN A 54 -17.38 12.31 34.81
C ASN A 54 -17.65 13.11 33.51
N PHE A 55 -18.82 13.75 33.43
CA PHE A 55 -19.29 14.52 32.27
C PHE A 55 -18.67 15.94 32.19
N ASN A 56 -17.36 16.10 32.34
CA ASN A 56 -16.76 17.45 32.28
C ASN A 56 -16.62 18.02 30.86
N ASN A 57 -16.89 17.24 29.81
CA ASN A 57 -16.94 17.69 28.41
C ASN A 57 -18.36 17.65 27.81
N GLY A 58 -19.37 17.98 28.61
CA GLY A 58 -20.80 17.93 28.25
C GLY A 58 -21.22 18.69 26.98
N ASN A 59 -20.37 19.55 26.39
CA ASN A 59 -20.66 20.24 25.13
C ASN A 59 -20.11 19.56 23.87
N LEU A 60 -19.15 18.64 23.99
CA LEU A 60 -18.59 17.95 22.81
C LEU A 60 -19.45 16.75 22.38
N PHE A 61 -20.11 16.08 23.33
CA PHE A 61 -20.87 14.86 23.07
C PHE A 61 -22.37 15.08 22.81
N TYR A 62 -22.99 16.14 23.35
CA TYR A 62 -24.45 16.27 23.33
C TYR A 62 -25.04 16.97 22.11
N LYS A 63 -24.29 17.86 21.44
CA LYS A 63 -24.92 18.77 20.47
C LYS A 63 -24.86 18.33 19.02
N ASN A 64 -23.96 17.43 18.60
CA ASN A 64 -23.75 17.11 17.18
C ASN A 64 -23.13 15.71 16.87
N LEU A 65 -23.07 14.76 17.83
CA LEU A 65 -22.42 13.46 17.61
C LEU A 65 -23.42 12.30 17.58
N ASP A 66 -23.40 11.56 16.48
CA ASP A 66 -24.06 10.27 16.30
C ASP A 66 -23.33 9.19 17.11
N TYR A 67 -23.66 9.11 18.40
CA TYR A 67 -23.07 8.16 19.35
C TYR A 67 -23.16 6.71 18.85
N LYS A 68 -24.26 6.35 18.19
CA LYS A 68 -24.49 5.03 17.60
C LYS A 68 -23.43 4.69 16.56
N ASN A 69 -23.17 5.60 15.62
CA ASN A 69 -22.14 5.39 14.61
C ASN A 69 -20.74 5.31 15.24
N LYS A 70 -20.47 6.12 16.28
CA LYS A 70 -19.17 6.07 16.97
C LYS A 70 -18.90 4.73 17.67
N VAL A 71 -19.90 4.12 18.29
CA VAL A 71 -19.78 2.79 18.91
C VAL A 71 -19.56 1.70 17.85
N ILE A 72 -20.30 1.77 16.73
CA ILE A 72 -20.13 0.83 15.61
C ILE A 72 -18.72 0.92 15.02
N ASP A 73 -18.19 2.13 14.87
CA ASP A 73 -16.83 2.39 14.40
C ASP A 73 -15.78 1.74 15.31
N MET A 74 -15.90 1.91 16.63
CA MET A 74 -15.01 1.26 17.61
C MET A 74 -15.10 -0.27 17.57
N MET A 75 -16.32 -0.82 17.45
CA MET A 75 -16.50 -2.26 17.31
C MET A 75 -15.84 -2.79 16.05
N ASN A 76 -16.02 -2.10 14.92
CA ASN A 76 -15.42 -2.47 13.65
C ASN A 76 -13.89 -2.48 13.73
N GLU A 77 -13.30 -1.42 14.29
CA GLU A 77 -11.85 -1.32 14.49
C GLU A 77 -11.31 -2.49 15.34
N LYS A 78 -11.92 -2.73 16.50
CA LYS A 78 -11.44 -3.77 17.43
C LYS A 78 -11.62 -5.19 16.88
N ILE A 79 -12.75 -5.48 16.25
CA ILE A 79 -12.98 -6.78 15.59
C ILE A 79 -11.97 -6.99 14.47
N SER A 80 -11.70 -5.95 13.67
CA SER A 80 -10.71 -6.01 12.59
C SER A 80 -9.31 -6.34 13.13
N LEU A 81 -8.88 -5.66 14.20
CA LEU A 81 -7.60 -5.90 14.86
C LEU A 81 -7.49 -7.35 15.34
N LEU A 82 -8.50 -7.85 16.05
CA LEU A 82 -8.52 -9.23 16.54
C LEU A 82 -8.50 -10.25 15.40
N ASN A 83 -9.17 -9.95 14.28
CA ASN A 83 -9.20 -10.83 13.14
C ASN A 83 -7.85 -10.87 12.39
N TYR A 84 -7.19 -9.72 12.20
CA TYR A 84 -5.82 -9.65 11.66
C TYR A 84 -4.84 -10.41 12.55
N LYS A 85 -4.89 -10.17 13.87
CA LYS A 85 -4.05 -10.88 14.84
C LYS A 85 -4.19 -12.38 14.70
N ASN A 86 -5.42 -12.89 14.76
CA ASN A 86 -5.68 -14.33 14.67
C ASN A 86 -5.18 -14.93 13.34
N SER A 87 -5.43 -14.22 12.23
CA SER A 87 -5.01 -14.67 10.89
C SER A 87 -3.49 -14.71 10.75
N ILE A 88 -2.79 -13.67 11.22
CA ILE A 88 -1.33 -13.57 11.19
C ILE A 88 -0.69 -14.61 12.12
N THR A 89 -1.22 -14.79 13.33
CA THR A 89 -0.71 -15.80 14.28
C THR A 89 -0.86 -17.21 13.71
N LEU A 90 -2.02 -17.54 13.15
CA LEU A 90 -2.24 -18.85 12.51
C LEU A 90 -1.27 -19.05 11.35
N LEU A 91 -1.12 -18.04 10.49
CA LEU A 91 -0.19 -18.08 9.37
C LEU A 91 1.27 -18.27 9.83
N ASN A 92 1.71 -17.52 10.85
CA ASN A 92 3.07 -17.66 11.39
C ASN A 92 3.32 -19.05 11.97
N GLN A 93 2.38 -19.58 12.73
CA GLN A 93 2.48 -20.93 13.31
C GLN A 93 2.59 -21.98 12.20
N ASN A 94 1.72 -21.89 11.19
CA ASN A 94 1.71 -22.78 10.04
C ASN A 94 3.00 -22.68 9.21
N LEU A 95 3.61 -21.49 9.13
CA LEU A 95 4.87 -21.23 8.42
C LEU A 95 6.13 -21.40 9.28
N GLY A 96 6.01 -21.60 10.59
CA GLY A 96 7.16 -21.78 11.48
C GLY A 96 7.93 -20.47 11.66
N LEU A 97 7.20 -19.37 11.69
CA LEU A 97 7.69 -18.02 11.89
C LEU A 97 7.44 -17.60 13.34
N SER A 98 8.23 -16.65 13.83
CA SER A 98 8.00 -16.10 15.16
C SER A 98 6.76 -15.20 15.17
N ASP A 99 6.03 -15.16 16.29
CA ASP A 99 4.91 -14.24 16.50
C ASP A 99 5.35 -12.83 16.94
N GLY A 100 6.66 -12.56 16.97
CA GLY A 100 7.20 -11.25 17.31
C GLY A 100 7.57 -11.04 18.79
N LYS A 101 7.89 -12.10 19.56
CA LYS A 101 8.53 -11.93 20.90
C LYS A 101 9.75 -12.82 21.09
N GLU A 102 10.91 -12.18 21.28
CA GLU A 102 11.83 -12.28 22.44
C GLU A 102 13.16 -11.58 22.12
N GLY A 103 13.24 -10.28 22.45
CA GLY A 103 14.51 -9.64 22.76
C GLY A 103 14.85 -9.93 24.23
N LYS A 104 16.06 -10.40 24.53
CA LYS A 104 16.52 -10.84 25.86
C LYS A 104 16.56 -9.76 26.97
N ASN A 105 16.09 -8.55 26.70
CA ASN A 105 16.10 -7.45 27.66
C ASN A 105 14.67 -6.95 27.82
N ASN A 106 14.17 -6.88 29.06
CA ASN A 106 12.85 -6.40 29.48
C ASN A 106 12.57 -4.93 29.09
N GLU A 107 12.63 -4.60 27.80
CA GLU A 107 12.13 -3.36 27.22
C GLU A 107 10.99 -3.73 26.26
N THR A 108 9.78 -3.42 26.69
CA THR A 108 8.53 -3.65 25.98
C THR A 108 8.48 -2.77 24.72
N TYR A 109 8.94 -3.28 23.58
CA TYR A 109 8.60 -2.71 22.27
C TYR A 109 8.45 -3.80 21.21
N SER A 110 7.20 -4.17 20.94
CA SER A 110 6.65 -4.30 19.58
C SER A 110 5.14 -4.45 19.75
N GLU A 111 4.38 -3.56 19.12
CA GLU A 111 2.94 -3.66 19.05
C GLU A 111 2.57 -5.02 18.42
N ASP A 112 1.48 -5.61 18.89
CA ASP A 112 0.93 -6.87 18.37
C ASP A 112 0.92 -6.86 16.83
N SER A 113 1.44 -7.88 16.15
CA SER A 113 1.50 -7.89 14.67
C SER A 113 0.14 -7.67 13.99
N GLY A 114 -0.96 -8.01 14.67
CA GLY A 114 -2.32 -7.67 14.21
C GLY A 114 -2.67 -6.18 14.37
N PHE A 115 -2.15 -5.52 15.41
CA PHE A 115 -2.27 -4.08 15.62
C PHE A 115 -1.52 -3.30 14.53
N GLU A 116 -0.26 -3.65 14.28
CA GLU A 116 0.56 -3.01 13.24
C GLU A 116 -0.10 -3.12 11.87
N ARG A 117 -0.58 -4.31 11.51
CA ARG A 117 -1.26 -4.52 10.23
C ARG A 117 -2.56 -3.72 10.13
N ASN A 118 -3.32 -3.63 11.22
CA ASN A 118 -4.55 -2.84 11.27
C ASN A 118 -4.26 -1.33 11.05
N LYS A 119 -3.27 -0.79 11.77
CA LYS A 119 -2.80 0.60 11.68
C LYS A 119 -2.25 0.92 10.29
N GLU A 120 -1.47 0.01 9.71
CA GLU A 120 -0.93 0.12 8.35
C GLU A 120 -2.05 0.23 7.31
N VAL A 121 -3.01 -0.72 7.30
CA VAL A 121 -4.13 -0.72 6.35
C VAL A 121 -4.92 0.57 6.47
N LEU A 122 -5.28 0.97 7.70
CA LEU A 122 -6.04 2.20 7.93
C LEU A 122 -5.28 3.45 7.46
N SER A 123 -3.98 3.54 7.75
CA SER A 123 -3.12 4.65 7.32
C SER A 123 -2.98 4.70 5.80
N ASN A 124 -2.79 3.56 5.13
CA ASN A 124 -2.69 3.47 3.67
C ASN A 124 -3.98 3.96 3.00
N LEU A 125 -5.13 3.51 3.48
CA LEU A 125 -6.45 3.93 2.99
C LEU A 125 -6.69 5.42 3.17
N ALA A 126 -6.42 5.94 4.37
CA ALA A 126 -6.62 7.35 4.68
C ALA A 126 -5.66 8.26 3.88
N THR A 127 -4.40 7.85 3.70
CA THR A 127 -3.39 8.62 2.96
C THR A 127 -3.75 8.73 1.50
N PHE A 128 -4.12 7.61 0.87
CA PHE A 128 -4.59 7.58 -0.51
C PHE A 128 -5.78 8.52 -0.72
N ASN A 129 -6.82 8.40 0.11
CA ASN A 129 -8.05 9.18 -0.02
C ASN A 129 -7.78 10.67 0.14
N LEU A 130 -7.00 11.05 1.15
CA LEU A 130 -6.64 12.44 1.41
C LEU A 130 -5.78 13.00 0.27
N PHE A 131 -4.80 12.24 -0.22
CA PHE A 131 -3.92 12.69 -1.30
C PHE A 131 -4.71 12.98 -2.59
N ASN A 132 -5.61 12.07 -2.98
CA ASN A 132 -6.43 12.27 -4.17
C ASN A 132 -7.42 13.45 -4.00
N GLU A 133 -8.07 13.57 -2.84
CA GLU A 133 -8.95 14.70 -2.53
C GLU A 133 -8.18 16.03 -2.59
N TYR A 134 -7.03 16.10 -1.92
CA TYR A 134 -6.21 17.29 -1.82
C TYR A 134 -5.71 17.72 -3.20
N THR A 135 -5.11 16.81 -3.98
CA THR A 135 -4.58 17.14 -5.31
C THR A 135 -5.67 17.55 -6.29
N THR A 136 -6.85 16.95 -6.23
CA THR A 136 -8.03 17.37 -7.01
C THR A 136 -8.43 18.80 -6.64
N LYS A 137 -8.54 19.11 -5.34
CA LYS A 137 -8.89 20.47 -4.87
C LYS A 137 -7.87 21.52 -5.28
N ARG A 138 -6.58 21.18 -5.25
CA ARG A 138 -5.48 22.04 -5.71
C ARG A 138 -5.59 22.40 -7.21
N LEU A 139 -6.05 21.45 -8.04
CA LEU A 139 -6.23 21.67 -9.48
C LEU A 139 -7.52 22.44 -9.80
N GLU A 140 -8.56 22.27 -8.99
CA GLU A 140 -9.82 23.02 -9.13
C GLU A 140 -9.67 24.50 -8.74
N SER A 141 -8.89 24.82 -7.70
CA SER A 141 -8.87 26.16 -7.10
C SER A 141 -8.15 27.23 -7.93
N ARG A 142 -7.22 26.86 -8.84
CA ARG A 142 -6.44 27.66 -9.82
C ARG A 142 -5.87 29.04 -9.42
N ALA A 143 -6.24 29.68 -8.31
CA ALA A 143 -5.94 31.08 -8.01
C ALA A 143 -5.75 31.43 -6.52
N ASP A 144 -6.26 30.63 -5.56
CA ASP A 144 -5.98 30.88 -4.13
C ASP A 144 -5.48 29.62 -3.42
N ILE A 145 -4.15 29.47 -3.46
CA ILE A 145 -3.43 28.33 -2.93
C ILE A 145 -3.52 28.28 -1.39
N ASP A 146 -3.61 29.44 -0.73
CA ASP A 146 -3.75 29.56 0.73
C ASP A 146 -5.15 29.08 1.17
N GLU A 147 -6.19 29.30 0.36
CA GLU A 147 -7.55 28.81 0.65
C GLU A 147 -7.67 27.27 0.64
N THR A 148 -6.82 26.56 -0.08
CA THR A 148 -6.93 25.10 -0.17
C THR A 148 -6.56 24.42 1.15
N ASP A 149 -5.44 24.82 1.78
CA ASP A 149 -5.06 24.33 3.11
C ASP A 149 -6.03 24.85 4.19
N LYS A 150 -6.58 26.06 3.98
CA LYS A 150 -7.59 26.67 4.86
C LYS A 150 -8.84 25.82 5.01
N ILE A 151 -9.30 25.15 3.95
CA ILE A 151 -10.44 24.22 4.01
C ILE A 151 -10.23 23.14 5.07
N TYR A 152 -9.00 22.64 5.22
CA TYR A 152 -8.68 21.59 6.18
C TYR A 152 -8.45 22.15 7.59
N ARG A 153 -7.82 23.32 7.71
CA ARG A 153 -7.58 24.01 8.99
C ARG A 153 -8.86 24.56 9.62
N ASP A 154 -9.71 25.21 8.84
CA ASP A 154 -10.93 25.86 9.35
C ASP A 154 -11.95 24.81 9.81
N LYS A 155 -11.86 23.59 9.27
CA LYS A 155 -12.60 22.44 9.81
C LYS A 155 -12.04 22.00 11.16
N ILE A 156 -10.70 21.96 11.33
CA ILE A 156 -10.04 21.61 12.59
C ILE A 156 -8.62 22.21 12.71
N HIS A 157 -8.34 22.87 13.84
CA HIS A 157 -7.04 23.45 14.17
C HIS A 157 -6.35 22.67 15.30
N PRO A 158 -5.03 22.38 15.25
CA PRO A 158 -4.04 22.66 14.19
C PRO A 158 -3.96 21.60 13.06
N LEU A 159 -3.19 21.90 11.99
CA LEU A 159 -2.88 20.95 10.90
C LEU A 159 -1.82 19.89 11.31
N ASN A 160 -0.72 20.32 11.96
CA ASN A 160 0.41 19.47 12.39
C ASN A 160 0.47 19.16 13.93
N PRO A 161 -0.62 18.98 14.70
CA PRO A 161 -0.54 19.06 16.16
C PRO A 161 0.00 17.81 16.86
N ILE A 162 0.27 16.73 16.13
CA ILE A 162 0.56 15.43 16.77
C ILE A 162 2.06 15.33 17.09
N THR A 163 2.40 15.35 18.37
CA THR A 163 3.74 15.01 18.88
C THR A 163 4.24 13.75 18.17
N LEU A 164 5.35 13.83 17.42
CA LEU A 164 5.87 12.64 16.73
C LEU A 164 6.50 11.70 17.76
N LYS A 165 6.32 10.40 17.54
CA LYS A 165 7.05 9.38 18.29
C LYS A 165 8.44 9.20 17.70
N ILE A 166 9.43 9.15 18.58
CA ILE A 166 10.82 8.79 18.26
C ILE A 166 11.16 7.59 19.14
N ASP A 167 11.57 6.48 18.54
CA ASP A 167 12.01 5.27 19.25
C ASP A 167 11.02 4.78 20.33
N GLY A 168 9.72 4.78 20.00
CA GLY A 168 8.65 4.35 20.91
C GLY A 168 8.34 5.32 22.07
N LYS A 169 9.06 6.44 22.20
CA LYS A 169 8.83 7.46 23.23
C LYS A 169 8.20 8.71 22.62
N GLU A 170 7.17 9.25 23.28
CA GLU A 170 6.59 10.56 22.94
C GLU A 170 7.62 11.67 23.20
N LYS A 171 8.42 12.06 22.20
CA LYS A 171 9.47 13.08 22.37
C LYS A 171 9.88 13.88 21.13
N ALA A 172 8.97 14.18 20.19
CA ALA A 172 9.23 15.28 19.26
C ALA A 172 8.36 16.47 19.62
N GLY A 173 8.97 17.62 19.90
CA GLY A 173 8.26 18.89 20.06
C GLY A 173 7.46 19.28 18.81
N LYS A 174 6.95 20.53 18.76
CA LYS A 174 6.25 21.04 17.57
C LYS A 174 7.09 20.77 16.31
N TYR A 175 6.47 20.24 15.27
CA TYR A 175 7.15 19.98 14.00
C TYR A 175 6.51 20.77 12.86
N ALA A 176 7.26 20.90 11.79
CA ALA A 176 6.79 21.41 10.52
C ALA A 176 7.22 20.50 9.38
N ILE A 177 6.44 20.53 8.31
CA ILE A 177 6.75 19.82 7.08
C ILE A 177 7.61 20.73 6.22
N TYR A 178 8.65 20.17 5.61
CA TYR A 178 9.51 20.89 4.69
C TYR A 178 9.52 20.20 3.32
N PHE A 179 9.55 20.98 2.25
CA PHE A 179 9.61 20.48 0.88
C PHE A 179 10.83 21.02 0.15
N LYS A 180 11.35 20.21 -0.76
CA LYS A 180 12.60 20.45 -1.47
C LYS A 180 12.45 21.54 -2.53
N GLN A 181 13.34 22.53 -2.47
CA GLN A 181 13.59 23.49 -3.54
C GLN A 181 14.98 23.23 -4.13
N LYS A 182 15.06 23.07 -5.45
CA LYS A 182 16.34 22.93 -6.15
C LYS A 182 16.83 24.32 -6.56
N GLU A 183 17.93 24.77 -5.97
CA GLU A 183 18.58 26.03 -6.34
C GLU A 183 20.11 25.79 -6.45
N ASN A 184 20.69 25.97 -7.65
CA ASN A 184 22.14 25.94 -7.89
C ASN A 184 22.91 24.72 -7.30
N GLY A 185 22.33 23.51 -7.34
CA GLY A 185 23.01 22.27 -6.96
C GLY A 185 23.00 21.93 -5.47
N ASN A 186 22.58 22.84 -4.60
CA ASN A 186 22.38 22.58 -3.17
C ASN A 186 20.87 22.45 -2.86
N ASN A 187 20.52 21.52 -1.97
CA ASN A 187 19.12 21.38 -1.55
C ASN A 187 18.80 22.45 -0.51
N LYS A 188 17.80 23.29 -0.81
CA LYS A 188 17.10 24.08 0.20
C LYS A 188 15.76 23.44 0.49
N TRP A 189 15.31 23.56 1.73
CA TRP A 189 14.06 22.99 2.21
C TRP A 189 13.20 24.11 2.74
N SER A 190 12.04 24.35 2.12
CA SER A 190 11.09 25.38 2.54
C SER A 190 10.01 24.77 3.39
N ARG A 191 9.63 25.47 4.47
CA ARG A 191 8.56 25.05 5.36
C ARG A 191 7.23 25.14 4.61
N TRP A 192 6.45 24.06 4.61
CA TRP A 192 5.07 24.09 4.13
C TRP A 192 4.21 24.79 5.18
N GLN A 193 3.75 25.99 4.85
CA GLN A 193 2.93 26.82 5.74
C GLN A 193 1.89 27.64 4.99
N MET A 194 0.77 27.90 5.67
CA MET A 194 -0.18 28.94 5.28
C MET A 194 0.27 30.33 5.76
N THR A 195 -0.37 31.38 5.27
CA THR A 195 -0.14 32.74 5.78
C THR A 195 -0.37 32.79 7.29
N GLY A 196 0.64 33.20 8.06
CA GLY A 196 0.54 33.36 9.51
C GLY A 196 0.55 32.07 10.34
N GLU A 197 0.71 30.88 9.75
CA GLU A 197 0.50 29.60 10.46
C GLU A 197 1.43 29.40 11.66
N PHE A 198 2.70 29.81 11.53
CA PHE A 198 3.72 29.62 12.56
C PHE A 198 4.03 30.91 13.33
N ASP A 199 3.42 32.03 12.96
CA ASP A 199 3.73 33.32 13.56
C ASP A 199 3.17 33.44 14.98
N LEU A 200 3.88 34.18 15.81
CA LEU A 200 3.41 34.53 17.14
C LEU A 200 2.30 35.59 17.03
N LEU A 201 1.35 35.56 17.97
CA LEU A 201 0.20 36.49 18.00
C LEU A 201 0.60 37.98 17.94
N ASN A 202 1.79 38.32 18.43
CA ASN A 202 2.31 39.69 18.48
C ASN A 202 3.30 40.00 17.35
N SER A 203 3.40 39.15 16.32
CA SER A 203 4.31 39.37 15.21
C SER A 203 3.94 40.64 14.44
N ARG A 204 4.94 41.50 14.17
CA ARG A 204 4.77 42.70 13.34
C ARG A 204 4.77 42.39 11.84
N THR A 205 5.30 41.22 11.48
CA THR A 205 5.41 40.76 10.09
C THR A 205 4.74 39.40 9.98
N ILE A 206 3.70 39.32 9.17
CA ILE A 206 3.01 38.07 8.92
C ILE A 206 3.76 37.34 7.81
N SER A 207 4.20 36.12 8.10
CA SER A 207 4.84 35.22 7.15
C SER A 207 3.89 34.88 6.02
N THR A 208 4.42 34.88 4.80
CA THR A 208 3.64 34.52 3.60
C THR A 208 3.47 33.01 3.52
N PHE A 209 2.40 32.58 2.84
CA PHE A 209 2.22 31.17 2.53
C PHE A 209 3.40 30.62 1.71
N GLN A 210 3.72 29.35 1.96
CA GLN A 210 4.70 28.57 1.22
C GLN A 210 4.12 27.16 1.07
N ILE A 211 3.61 26.84 -0.12
CA ILE A 211 2.92 25.57 -0.39
C ILE A 211 3.65 24.88 -1.54
N PRO A 212 3.89 23.56 -1.46
CA PRO A 212 4.58 22.83 -2.51
C PRO A 212 3.82 22.92 -3.85
N PRO A 213 4.54 23.08 -4.98
CA PRO A 213 3.93 22.98 -6.32
C PRO A 213 3.27 21.62 -6.52
N ILE A 214 2.22 21.57 -7.35
CA ILE A 214 1.48 20.32 -7.60
C ILE A 214 2.40 19.25 -8.20
N GLU A 215 3.34 19.66 -9.05
CA GLU A 215 4.32 18.78 -9.68
C GLU A 215 5.27 18.16 -8.66
N LEU A 216 5.59 18.89 -7.58
CA LEU A 216 6.44 18.37 -6.50
C LEU A 216 5.66 17.39 -5.61
N LEU A 217 4.38 17.69 -5.35
CA LEU A 217 3.47 16.82 -4.59
C LEU A 217 3.19 15.51 -5.30
N THR A 218 3.00 15.54 -6.63
CA THR A 218 2.65 14.34 -7.39
C THR A 218 3.88 13.55 -7.82
N ASN A 219 5.08 14.10 -7.73
CA ASN A 219 6.31 13.36 -8.02
C ASN A 219 6.57 12.24 -6.99
N LEU A 220 6.93 11.04 -7.46
CA LEU A 220 7.26 9.88 -6.60
C LEU A 220 8.61 9.98 -5.87
N GLY A 221 9.35 11.07 -6.04
CA GLY A 221 10.64 11.31 -5.41
C GLY A 221 10.54 11.73 -3.94
N ASN A 222 11.63 11.49 -3.22
CA ASN A 222 11.83 11.91 -1.83
C ASN A 222 12.01 13.42 -1.73
N ASN A 223 10.90 14.15 -1.75
CA ASN A 223 10.86 15.61 -1.84
C ASN A 223 10.41 16.29 -0.56
N PHE A 224 10.07 15.52 0.49
CA PHE A 224 9.55 16.03 1.75
C PHE A 224 10.32 15.49 2.95
N ARG A 225 10.48 16.33 3.98
CA ARG A 225 11.08 15.99 5.27
C ARG A 225 10.24 16.56 6.41
N ILE A 226 10.48 16.03 7.61
CA ILE A 226 9.86 16.51 8.85
C ILE A 226 10.93 17.18 9.70
N GLY A 227 10.73 18.46 10.01
CA GLY A 227 11.61 19.26 10.86
C GLY A 227 11.02 19.46 12.24
N ILE A 228 11.74 19.05 13.27
CA ILE A 228 11.40 19.26 14.68
C ILE A 228 11.90 20.66 15.07
N LEU A 229 10.98 21.53 15.47
CA LEU A 229 11.26 22.87 15.94
C LEU A 229 11.74 22.82 17.39
N ASP A 230 12.69 23.67 17.74
CA ASP A 230 13.14 23.80 19.12
C ASP A 230 12.03 24.40 19.99
N GLU A 231 11.71 23.76 21.11
CA GLU A 231 10.59 24.13 21.96
C GLU A 231 10.77 25.50 22.65
N LYS A 232 12.02 25.87 22.96
CA LYS A 232 12.34 27.15 23.59
C LYS A 232 12.45 28.25 22.54
N GLU A 233 13.19 27.99 21.47
CA GLU A 233 13.44 28.99 20.43
C GLU A 233 12.21 29.26 19.56
N SER A 234 11.30 28.30 19.38
CA SER A 234 10.04 28.51 18.64
C SER A 234 9.05 29.49 19.27
N LYS A 235 9.38 30.01 20.47
CA LYS A 235 8.66 31.14 21.10
C LYS A 235 9.21 32.51 20.67
N ASP A 236 10.21 32.52 19.79
CA ASP A 236 10.79 33.71 19.17
C ASP A 236 10.41 33.78 17.69
N GLN A 237 9.89 34.93 17.27
CA GLN A 237 9.51 35.18 15.88
C GLN A 237 10.73 35.16 14.95
N GLU A 238 11.91 35.56 15.45
CA GLU A 238 13.15 35.52 14.68
C GLU A 238 13.53 34.08 14.32
N TYR A 239 13.45 33.16 15.28
CA TYR A 239 13.65 31.72 15.04
C TYR A 239 12.67 31.18 14.00
N ILE A 240 11.36 31.50 14.14
CA ILE A 240 10.33 31.05 13.20
C ILE A 240 10.61 31.55 11.78
N THR A 241 11.11 32.79 11.67
CA THR A 241 11.47 33.41 10.39
C THR A 241 12.73 32.79 9.80
N ASN A 242 13.79 32.61 10.59
CA ASN A 242 15.06 32.06 10.13
C ASN A 242 14.97 30.57 9.75
N THR A 243 14.02 29.83 10.33
CA THR A 243 13.78 28.41 10.03
C THR A 243 12.73 28.18 8.94
N ASN A 244 12.24 29.23 8.27
CA ASN A 244 11.29 29.07 7.15
C ASN A 244 11.92 28.37 5.92
N VAL A 245 13.24 28.51 5.73
CA VAL A 245 14.02 27.88 4.68
C VAL A 245 15.35 27.42 5.29
N VAL A 246 15.64 26.14 5.19
CA VAL A 246 16.81 25.52 5.81
C VAL A 246 17.61 24.67 4.82
N GLY A 247 18.90 24.49 5.10
CA GLY A 247 19.76 23.56 4.35
C GLY A 247 19.58 22.10 4.78
N ASP A 248 20.31 21.19 4.15
CA ASP A 248 20.32 19.76 4.51
C ASP A 248 20.76 19.48 5.96
N ASN A 249 21.51 20.40 6.57
CA ASN A 249 21.90 20.34 7.99
C ASN A 249 20.86 20.94 8.95
N GLY A 250 19.71 21.41 8.44
CA GLY A 250 18.65 22.02 9.25
C GLY A 250 18.90 23.48 9.65
N ARG A 251 19.98 24.12 9.19
CA ARG A 251 20.30 25.53 9.50
C ARG A 251 19.60 26.50 8.56
N GLY A 252 19.14 27.62 9.10
CA GLY A 252 18.52 28.73 8.36
C GLY A 252 19.45 29.42 7.34
N SER A 253 18.85 30.08 6.35
CA SER A 253 19.57 30.68 5.20
C SER A 253 19.93 32.18 5.34
N THR A 254 19.67 32.84 6.47
CA THR A 254 19.90 34.28 6.61
C THR A 254 21.35 34.61 6.98
N ASN A 255 22.00 35.39 6.10
CA ASN A 255 23.33 35.96 6.33
C ASN A 255 23.26 37.05 7.42
N GLY A 256 23.51 36.66 8.67
CA GLY A 256 23.76 37.60 9.76
C GLY A 256 22.94 37.28 11.01
N ALA A 257 23.65 36.80 12.04
CA ALA A 257 23.25 36.75 13.44
C ALA A 257 22.02 35.90 13.80
N ASN A 258 22.16 34.56 13.73
CA ASN A 258 21.83 33.57 14.78
C ASN A 258 21.80 32.15 14.17
N ASP A 259 22.40 31.16 14.85
CA ASP A 259 22.56 29.75 14.40
C ASP A 259 21.22 28.96 14.50
N SER A 260 20.09 29.59 14.16
CA SER A 260 18.77 28.98 14.26
C SER A 260 18.72 27.73 13.38
N SER A 261 18.44 26.61 14.02
CA SER A 261 18.39 25.31 13.35
C SER A 261 17.19 24.50 13.83
N ILE A 262 16.73 23.64 12.94
CA ILE A 262 15.77 22.58 13.24
C ILE A 262 16.51 21.24 13.33
N LYS A 263 15.89 20.27 13.98
CA LYS A 263 16.37 18.88 13.95
C LYS A 263 15.54 18.09 12.95
N TRP A 264 16.18 17.41 12.01
CA TRP A 264 15.46 16.50 11.11
C TRP A 264 14.95 15.30 11.90
N TYR A 265 13.69 14.93 11.68
CA TYR A 265 13.16 13.66 12.15
C TYR A 265 13.92 12.51 11.48
N GLN A 266 14.29 11.50 12.27
CA GLN A 266 15.04 10.34 11.80
C GLN A 266 14.16 9.09 11.84
N ASN A 267 14.32 8.21 10.85
CA ASN A 267 13.70 6.89 10.84
C ASN A 267 14.47 5.91 11.75
N GLU A 268 13.99 4.67 11.84
CA GLU A 268 14.60 3.60 12.66
C GLU A 268 16.07 3.32 12.29
N ASP A 269 16.45 3.54 11.04
CA ASP A 269 17.84 3.42 10.56
C ASP A 269 18.72 4.64 10.91
N LYS A 270 18.21 5.58 11.72
CA LYS A 270 18.85 6.86 12.07
C LYS A 270 19.17 7.74 10.86
N LYS A 271 18.46 7.55 9.75
CA LYS A 271 18.54 8.40 8.56
C LYS A 271 17.43 9.44 8.62
N ASN A 272 17.68 10.62 8.05
CA ASN A 272 16.63 11.62 7.93
C ASN A 272 15.43 11.02 7.20
N PHE A 273 14.25 11.14 7.81
CA PHE A 273 13.02 10.69 7.19
C PHE A 273 12.74 11.53 5.95
N GLU A 274 12.60 10.85 4.82
CA GLU A 274 12.21 11.46 3.56
C GLU A 274 11.08 10.66 2.93
N THR A 275 10.14 11.36 2.32
CA THR A 275 9.00 10.73 1.64
C THR A 275 8.53 11.57 0.46
N ASN A 276 7.59 11.02 -0.31
CA ASN A 276 6.93 11.68 -1.43
C ASN A 276 5.72 12.52 -0.95
N GLY A 277 5.00 13.14 -1.89
CA GLY A 277 3.85 13.96 -1.51
C GLY A 277 2.69 13.17 -0.92
N GLU A 278 2.47 11.91 -1.31
CA GLU A 278 1.44 11.07 -0.68
C GLU A 278 1.80 10.81 0.79
N GLY A 279 2.99 10.26 1.05
CA GLY A 279 3.41 9.84 2.38
C GLY A 279 3.53 10.97 3.39
N ILE A 280 3.74 12.22 2.94
CA ILE A 280 3.79 13.38 3.85
C ILE A 280 2.40 13.88 4.29
N MET A 281 1.31 13.53 3.58
CA MET A 281 -0.04 14.03 3.87
C MET A 281 -0.49 13.68 5.30
N LYS A 282 -0.19 12.47 5.76
CA LYS A 282 -0.56 12.00 7.12
C LYS A 282 0.12 12.79 8.24
N TYR A 283 1.21 13.49 7.94
CA TYR A 283 1.90 14.37 8.87
C TYR A 283 1.44 15.82 8.71
N ARG A 284 1.26 16.31 7.48
CA ARG A 284 0.77 17.68 7.24
C ARG A 284 -0.65 17.90 7.80
N PHE A 285 -1.51 16.91 7.65
CA PHE A 285 -2.92 16.99 8.03
C PHE A 285 -3.25 16.05 9.19
N ALA A 286 -2.28 15.77 10.06
CA ALA A 286 -2.32 14.68 11.02
C ALA A 286 -3.62 14.63 11.85
N TYR A 287 -4.12 15.77 12.32
CA TYR A 287 -5.37 15.81 13.08
C TYR A 287 -6.60 15.49 12.22
N TYR A 288 -6.69 16.11 11.04
CA TYR A 288 -7.78 15.86 10.10
C TYR A 288 -7.78 14.40 9.63
N PHE A 289 -6.59 13.89 9.32
CA PHE A 289 -6.32 12.52 8.94
C PHE A 289 -6.88 11.53 9.98
N LYS A 290 -6.49 11.66 11.24
CA LYS A 290 -6.95 10.80 12.33
C LYS A 290 -8.44 10.95 12.64
N THR A 291 -8.93 12.17 12.78
CA THR A 291 -10.27 12.41 13.33
C THR A 291 -11.39 12.35 12.29
N ARG A 292 -11.11 12.56 11.00
CA ARG A 292 -12.13 12.66 9.94
C ARG A 292 -11.95 11.68 8.79
N VAL A 293 -10.72 11.28 8.48
CA VAL A 293 -10.44 10.36 7.37
C VAL A 293 -10.45 8.93 7.87
N GLU A 294 -9.58 8.58 8.82
CA GLU A 294 -9.52 7.24 9.40
C GLU A 294 -10.84 6.81 10.03
N SER A 295 -11.50 7.72 10.76
CA SER A 295 -12.77 7.41 11.44
C SER A 295 -13.90 6.96 10.52
N LYS A 296 -13.86 7.31 9.23
CA LYS A 296 -14.85 6.89 8.24
C LYS A 296 -14.53 5.55 7.58
N LEU A 297 -13.34 5.01 7.82
CA LEU A 297 -12.82 3.83 7.14
C LEU A 297 -12.95 2.55 7.97
N PHE A 298 -13.48 2.60 9.19
CA PHE A 298 -13.58 1.42 10.04
C PHE A 298 -14.50 0.33 9.45
N SER A 299 -15.58 0.70 8.77
CA SER A 299 -16.39 -0.29 8.04
C SER A 299 -15.60 -0.95 6.90
N ASN A 300 -14.78 -0.17 6.19
CA ASN A 300 -13.91 -0.70 5.13
C ASN A 300 -12.83 -1.61 5.72
N LEU A 301 -12.27 -1.23 6.86
CA LEU A 301 -11.27 -1.99 7.61
C LEU A 301 -11.80 -3.35 8.05
N LEU A 302 -13.06 -3.40 8.54
CA LEU A 302 -13.72 -4.66 8.89
C LEU A 302 -13.80 -5.61 7.70
N GLY A 303 -14.34 -5.14 6.58
CA GLY A 303 -14.42 -5.97 5.38
C GLY A 303 -13.05 -6.30 4.78
N SER A 304 -12.07 -5.40 4.87
CA SER A 304 -10.69 -5.70 4.48
C SER A 304 -10.09 -6.83 5.32
N SER A 305 -10.28 -6.82 6.64
CA SER A 305 -9.80 -7.90 7.51
C SER A 305 -10.47 -9.24 7.19
N TYR A 306 -11.76 -9.22 6.85
CA TYR A 306 -12.51 -10.39 6.41
C TYR A 306 -11.99 -10.96 5.09
N LEU A 307 -11.69 -10.10 4.12
CA LEU A 307 -11.15 -10.51 2.82
C LEU A 307 -9.72 -11.05 2.97
N ASP A 308 -8.91 -10.42 3.81
CA ASP A 308 -7.52 -10.80 4.07
C ASP A 308 -7.40 -12.18 4.73
N SER A 309 -8.23 -12.48 5.72
CA SER A 309 -8.22 -13.77 6.43
C SER A 309 -8.57 -14.97 5.54
N LYS A 310 -9.13 -14.72 4.35
CA LYS A 310 -9.53 -15.74 3.37
C LYS A 310 -8.69 -15.70 2.09
N LEU A 311 -7.70 -14.82 2.01
CA LEU A 311 -6.92 -14.60 0.81
C LEU A 311 -5.90 -15.71 0.55
N TYR A 312 -5.39 -16.33 1.62
CA TYR A 312 -4.30 -17.28 1.53
C TYR A 312 -4.69 -18.63 2.12
N GLU A 313 -4.19 -19.69 1.50
CA GLU A 313 -4.16 -21.05 2.01
C GLU A 313 -2.70 -21.45 2.18
N ASP A 314 -2.33 -21.89 3.38
CA ASP A 314 -1.07 -22.57 3.57
C ASP A 314 -1.23 -24.06 3.26
N VAL A 315 -0.31 -24.59 2.45
CA VAL A 315 -0.30 -26.01 2.10
C VAL A 315 1.04 -26.58 2.53
N PHE A 316 0.98 -27.50 3.50
CA PHE A 316 2.10 -28.37 3.81
C PHE A 316 2.15 -29.50 2.77
N ASP A 317 3.29 -29.62 2.10
CA ASP A 317 3.48 -30.60 1.05
C ASP A 317 4.84 -31.26 1.19
N ASN A 318 4.84 -32.55 1.53
CA ASN A 318 6.05 -33.35 1.60
C ASN A 318 6.45 -33.95 0.25
N THR A 319 5.58 -33.87 -0.77
CA THR A 319 5.80 -34.45 -2.10
C THR A 319 6.43 -33.48 -3.09
N THR A 320 6.41 -32.18 -2.79
CA THR A 320 7.03 -31.16 -3.65
C THR A 320 8.31 -30.59 -3.06
N ALA A 321 9.01 -29.83 -3.90
CA ALA A 321 10.37 -29.37 -3.63
C ALA A 321 10.46 -28.38 -2.45
N SER A 322 9.36 -27.72 -2.09
CA SER A 322 9.24 -26.84 -0.92
C SER A 322 8.48 -27.54 0.21
N SER A 323 8.81 -27.27 1.47
CA SER A 323 8.12 -27.86 2.64
C SER A 323 6.77 -27.21 2.92
N ARG A 324 6.62 -25.95 2.50
CA ARG A 324 5.46 -25.11 2.78
C ARG A 324 5.23 -24.18 1.59
N LYS A 325 3.99 -24.10 1.13
CA LYS A 325 3.58 -23.19 0.06
C LYS A 325 2.51 -22.25 0.58
N LEU A 326 2.65 -20.97 0.25
CA LEU A 326 1.56 -20.02 0.36
C LEU A 326 0.86 -19.92 -0.98
N ILE A 327 -0.43 -20.24 -0.99
CA ILE A 327 -1.26 -20.24 -2.20
C ILE A 327 -2.37 -19.22 -2.03
N LEU A 328 -2.63 -18.46 -3.09
CA LEU A 328 -3.77 -17.57 -3.16
C LEU A 328 -5.05 -18.38 -3.32
N ASN A 329 -6.03 -18.11 -2.46
CA ASN A 329 -7.33 -18.74 -2.54
C ASN A 329 -8.13 -18.14 -3.71
N GLY A 330 -8.09 -18.81 -4.87
CA GLY A 330 -8.83 -18.40 -6.06
C GLY A 330 -10.35 -18.33 -5.89
N ALA A 331 -10.91 -18.94 -4.83
CA ALA A 331 -12.32 -18.83 -4.47
C ALA A 331 -12.62 -17.66 -3.52
N SER A 332 -11.61 -16.91 -3.08
CA SER A 332 -11.81 -15.73 -2.25
C SER A 332 -12.64 -14.68 -2.98
N GLN A 333 -13.54 -14.03 -2.24
CA GLN A 333 -14.36 -12.94 -2.79
C GLN A 333 -13.49 -11.78 -3.29
N LEU A 334 -12.31 -11.55 -2.70
CA LEU A 334 -11.37 -10.55 -3.19
C LEU A 334 -10.94 -10.87 -4.62
N ILE A 335 -10.45 -12.08 -4.85
CA ILE A 335 -9.96 -12.51 -6.16
C ILE A 335 -11.09 -12.47 -7.19
N SER A 336 -12.25 -13.07 -6.90
CA SER A 336 -13.35 -13.13 -7.87
C SER A 336 -13.91 -11.76 -8.26
N ASN A 337 -13.90 -10.80 -7.34
CA ASN A 337 -14.35 -9.43 -7.63
C ASN A 337 -13.32 -8.62 -8.44
N ILE A 338 -12.02 -8.93 -8.34
CA ILE A 338 -10.97 -8.21 -9.08
C ILE A 338 -10.71 -8.88 -10.43
N GLN A 339 -10.78 -10.21 -10.51
CA GLN A 339 -10.50 -11.00 -11.71
C GLN A 339 -11.37 -12.24 -11.82
N THR A 340 -11.81 -12.53 -13.05
CA THR A 340 -12.46 -13.80 -13.39
C THR A 340 -11.43 -14.77 -14.00
N ASN A 341 -11.59 -16.07 -13.77
CA ASN A 341 -10.69 -17.12 -14.25
C ASN A 341 -9.23 -16.92 -13.80
N PHE A 342 -9.03 -16.51 -12.53
CA PHE A 342 -7.72 -16.17 -11.95
C PHE A 342 -6.61 -17.21 -12.23
N ASN A 343 -6.95 -18.50 -12.14
CA ASN A 343 -6.01 -19.61 -12.34
C ASN A 343 -5.82 -20.01 -13.82
N GLN A 344 -6.57 -19.41 -14.75
CA GLN A 344 -6.51 -19.68 -16.20
C GLN A 344 -6.02 -18.43 -16.94
N GLN A 345 -4.70 -18.27 -17.03
CA GLN A 345 -4.06 -17.06 -17.54
C GLN A 345 -4.51 -16.64 -18.95
N THR A 346 -4.81 -17.59 -19.83
CA THR A 346 -5.29 -17.30 -21.20
C THR A 346 -6.64 -16.60 -21.20
N ASN A 347 -7.53 -16.97 -20.28
CA ASN A 347 -8.93 -16.51 -20.22
C ASN A 347 -9.21 -15.56 -19.05
N THR A 348 -8.18 -15.17 -18.29
CA THR A 348 -8.36 -14.24 -17.17
C THR A 348 -8.80 -12.87 -17.67
N VAL A 349 -9.75 -12.26 -16.97
CA VAL A 349 -10.31 -10.95 -17.28
C VAL A 349 -10.27 -10.12 -16.01
N SER A 350 -9.80 -8.88 -16.12
CA SER A 350 -9.83 -7.93 -15.02
C SER A 350 -11.20 -7.26 -14.93
N ASN A 351 -11.78 -7.28 -13.74
CA ASN A 351 -13.04 -6.64 -13.42
C ASN A 351 -12.84 -5.19 -12.90
N VAL A 352 -11.62 -4.82 -12.53
CA VAL A 352 -11.27 -3.52 -11.95
C VAL A 352 -10.19 -2.83 -12.77
N LYS A 353 -10.39 -1.56 -13.11
CA LYS A 353 -9.46 -0.78 -13.95
C LYS A 353 -9.14 0.54 -13.27
N MET A 354 -7.90 1.01 -13.41
CA MET A 354 -7.55 2.40 -13.14
C MET A 354 -7.69 3.21 -14.43
N VAL A 355 -8.26 4.42 -14.32
CA VAL A 355 -8.53 5.29 -15.46
C VAL A 355 -7.96 6.68 -15.23
N TRP A 356 -7.30 7.23 -16.25
CA TRP A 356 -6.87 8.63 -16.28
C TRP A 356 -7.37 9.33 -17.53
N ALA A 357 -7.64 10.62 -17.43
CA ALA A 357 -7.99 11.49 -18.54
C ALA A 357 -6.92 12.58 -18.72
N LEU A 358 -6.31 12.61 -19.90
CA LEU A 358 -5.45 13.70 -20.32
C LEU A 358 -6.30 14.68 -21.14
N SER A 359 -6.68 15.80 -20.53
CA SER A 359 -7.43 16.88 -21.19
C SER A 359 -6.45 17.90 -21.76
N THR A 360 -6.59 18.22 -23.05
CA THR A 360 -5.75 19.21 -23.73
C THR A 360 -6.49 19.84 -24.91
N GLU A 361 -5.95 20.91 -25.48
CA GLU A 361 -6.50 21.53 -26.67
C GLU A 361 -6.65 20.51 -27.82
N ALA A 362 -7.77 20.59 -28.57
CA ALA A 362 -8.07 19.63 -29.65
C ALA A 362 -6.95 19.48 -30.70
N LYS A 363 -6.18 20.56 -30.97
CA LYS A 363 -5.04 20.55 -31.91
C LYS A 363 -3.91 19.60 -31.51
N ASN A 364 -3.83 19.24 -30.23
CA ASN A 364 -2.79 18.37 -29.69
C ASN A 364 -3.13 16.88 -29.84
N ILE A 365 -4.41 16.53 -30.02
CA ILE A 365 -4.86 15.13 -30.09
C ILE A 365 -4.22 14.39 -31.25
N THR A 366 -4.15 14.99 -32.44
CA THR A 366 -3.51 14.37 -33.60
C THR A 366 -2.03 14.07 -33.36
N LYS A 367 -1.30 14.93 -32.62
CA LYS A 367 0.11 14.68 -32.28
C LYS A 367 0.25 13.53 -31.29
N ILE A 368 -0.65 13.47 -30.30
CA ILE A 368 -0.69 12.38 -29.32
C ILE A 368 -1.02 11.06 -30.03
N ASP A 369 -2.02 11.05 -30.91
CA ASP A 369 -2.42 9.85 -31.67
C ASP A 369 -1.30 9.35 -32.57
N GLN A 370 -0.57 10.24 -33.26
CA GLN A 370 0.61 9.88 -34.05
C GLN A 370 1.75 9.31 -33.18
N LEU A 371 1.99 9.91 -32.01
CA LEU A 371 2.99 9.43 -31.06
C LEU A 371 2.62 8.02 -30.57
N ILE A 372 1.36 7.83 -30.18
CA ILE A 372 0.81 6.53 -29.79
C ILE A 372 1.01 5.58 -30.97
N ASN A 373 0.48 5.83 -32.16
CA ASN A 373 0.63 4.93 -33.31
C ASN A 373 2.09 4.60 -33.69
N LYS A 374 3.04 5.50 -33.42
CA LYS A 374 4.48 5.25 -33.62
C LYS A 374 5.08 4.26 -32.60
N TYR A 375 4.63 4.31 -31.35
CA TYR A 375 5.15 3.48 -30.26
C TYR A 375 4.15 2.42 -29.75
N TRP A 376 2.95 2.37 -30.34
CA TRP A 376 1.75 1.65 -29.91
C TRP A 376 0.81 1.42 -31.09
N VAL A 377 0.80 0.22 -31.67
CA VAL A 377 -0.03 -0.05 -32.87
C VAL A 377 -1.42 -0.58 -32.48
N ASN A 378 -2.48 0.01 -33.04
CA ASN A 378 -3.85 -0.52 -33.14
C ASN A 378 -4.42 -1.21 -31.89
N GLY A 379 -4.43 -0.53 -30.75
CA GLY A 379 -5.14 -1.02 -29.57
C GLY A 379 -4.65 -2.37 -29.00
N GLN A 380 -3.53 -2.95 -29.46
CA GLN A 380 -2.91 -4.10 -28.83
C GLN A 380 -1.38 -4.10 -28.97
N ARG A 381 -0.73 -4.24 -27.81
CA ARG A 381 0.66 -4.66 -27.53
C ARG A 381 1.82 -3.69 -27.77
N LEU A 382 2.46 -3.39 -26.64
CA LEU A 382 3.91 -3.34 -26.46
C LEU A 382 4.55 -4.72 -26.73
N LYS A 383 4.91 -5.02 -27.98
CA LYS A 383 5.86 -6.10 -28.26
C LYS A 383 7.21 -5.54 -28.69
N ASN A 384 8.27 -6.08 -28.09
CA ASN A 384 9.70 -5.91 -28.43
C ASN A 384 10.43 -4.59 -28.08
N ASN A 385 9.86 -3.68 -27.28
CA ASN A 385 10.60 -2.73 -26.41
C ASN A 385 9.58 -1.94 -25.54
N LYS A 386 9.31 -2.47 -24.35
CA LYS A 386 8.20 -2.17 -23.44
C LYS A 386 8.23 -0.74 -22.85
N LEU A 387 7.63 0.26 -23.52
CA LEU A 387 7.29 1.54 -22.86
C LEU A 387 6.02 1.36 -22.03
N SER A 388 6.07 1.62 -20.73
CA SER A 388 4.88 1.49 -19.88
C SER A 388 3.84 2.60 -20.18
N LEU A 389 2.59 2.45 -19.71
CA LEU A 389 1.58 3.51 -19.88
C LEU A 389 2.08 4.83 -19.28
N LYS A 390 2.73 4.75 -18.12
CA LYS A 390 3.40 5.90 -17.49
C LYS A 390 4.47 6.50 -18.39
N SER A 391 5.34 5.69 -19.00
CA SER A 391 6.37 6.22 -19.91
C SER A 391 5.77 7.00 -21.08
N ILE A 392 4.66 6.51 -21.66
CA ILE A 392 3.98 7.21 -22.76
C ILE A 392 3.36 8.52 -22.27
N TYR A 393 2.72 8.49 -21.10
CA TYR A 393 2.18 9.70 -20.47
C TYR A 393 3.28 10.75 -20.22
N GLU A 394 4.43 10.34 -19.70
CA GLU A 394 5.59 11.23 -19.48
C GLU A 394 6.16 11.77 -20.79
N ILE A 395 6.20 10.97 -21.86
CA ILE A 395 6.61 11.46 -23.19
C ILE A 395 5.65 12.54 -23.70
N ILE A 396 4.34 12.39 -23.47
CA ILE A 396 3.35 13.40 -23.88
C ILE A 396 3.50 14.67 -23.06
N THR A 397 3.68 14.55 -21.74
CA THR A 397 3.56 15.66 -20.80
C THR A 397 4.87 16.41 -20.51
N THR A 398 6.02 15.78 -20.74
CA THR A 398 7.33 16.41 -20.46
C THR A 398 7.96 17.02 -21.71
N LYS A 399 8.99 17.86 -21.48
CA LYS A 399 9.88 18.43 -22.51
C LYS A 399 10.71 17.40 -23.28
N GLY A 400 10.59 16.12 -22.93
CA GLY A 400 11.14 14.99 -23.67
C GLY A 400 12.40 14.37 -23.08
N PHE A 401 12.64 13.12 -23.46
CA PHE A 401 13.81 12.33 -23.10
C PHE A 401 14.74 12.20 -24.31
N SER A 402 16.05 12.23 -24.07
CA SER A 402 17.04 11.92 -25.09
C SER A 402 17.13 10.41 -25.26
N VAL A 403 16.73 9.90 -26.43
CA VAL A 403 16.76 8.48 -26.74
C VAL A 403 17.78 8.24 -27.85
N SER A 404 18.67 7.28 -27.67
CA SER A 404 19.66 6.91 -28.69
C SER A 404 19.09 5.81 -29.58
N LEU A 405 18.70 6.14 -30.81
CA LEU A 405 18.26 5.15 -31.80
C LEU A 405 19.47 4.64 -32.60
N LYS A 406 19.57 3.32 -32.79
CA LYS A 406 20.55 2.72 -33.70
C LYS A 406 20.11 2.93 -35.15
N GLN A 407 20.95 3.50 -36.00
CA GLN A 407 20.79 3.40 -37.44
C GLN A 407 21.56 2.19 -38.00
N GLY A 408 21.11 1.68 -39.14
CA GLY A 408 21.53 0.43 -39.79
C GLY A 408 23.02 0.27 -40.15
N TRP A 409 23.88 1.19 -39.73
CA TRP A 409 25.35 1.13 -39.87
C TRP A 409 26.07 1.62 -38.58
N GLY A 410 25.58 1.23 -37.41
CA GLY A 410 26.31 1.37 -36.13
C GLY A 410 26.30 2.76 -35.46
N GLY A 411 25.79 3.80 -36.13
CA GLY A 411 25.62 5.13 -35.54
C GLY A 411 24.44 5.22 -34.56
N LYS A 412 24.64 5.92 -33.43
CA LYS A 412 23.57 6.32 -32.50
C LYS A 412 23.26 7.81 -32.70
N ILE A 413 22.01 8.16 -32.99
CA ILE A 413 21.58 9.56 -33.06
C ILE A 413 20.72 9.86 -31.81
N PRO A 414 21.03 10.91 -31.04
CA PRO A 414 20.14 11.38 -29.98
C PRO A 414 18.88 12.00 -30.62
N GLN A 415 17.73 11.40 -30.35
CA GLN A 415 16.43 11.99 -30.67
C GLN A 415 15.77 12.46 -29.37
N GLN A 416 15.37 13.73 -29.32
CA GLN A 416 14.51 14.22 -28.25
C GLN A 416 13.07 13.78 -28.55
N ILE A 417 12.50 13.00 -27.64
CA ILE A 417 11.14 12.48 -27.78
C ILE A 417 10.32 13.07 -26.62
N GLY A 418 9.48 14.06 -26.92
CA GLY A 418 8.57 14.72 -26.00
C GLY A 418 7.62 15.67 -26.72
N LEU A 419 6.38 15.80 -26.26
CA LEU A 419 5.39 16.71 -26.85
C LEU A 419 5.17 18.00 -26.05
N GLU A 420 5.58 18.04 -24.78
CA GLU A 420 5.35 19.17 -23.85
C GLU A 420 3.88 19.61 -23.80
N ILE A 421 2.97 18.63 -23.70
CA ILE A 421 1.53 18.89 -23.62
C ILE A 421 1.10 18.82 -22.16
N GLN A 422 0.66 19.96 -21.62
CA GLN A 422 0.09 20.00 -20.27
C GLN A 422 -1.25 19.25 -20.22
N ASN A 423 -1.43 18.44 -19.17
CA ASN A 423 -2.74 17.90 -18.83
C ASN A 423 -3.53 18.96 -18.05
N GLU A 424 -4.63 19.43 -18.62
CA GLU A 424 -5.50 20.46 -18.02
C GLU A 424 -6.70 19.87 -17.26
N SER A 425 -6.78 18.54 -17.15
CA SER A 425 -7.79 17.83 -16.37
C SER A 425 -7.84 18.36 -14.93
N LYS A 426 -9.05 18.39 -14.36
CA LYS A 426 -9.29 18.83 -12.99
C LYS A 426 -9.18 17.69 -11.97
N GLN A 427 -8.94 16.47 -12.44
CA GLN A 427 -8.77 15.29 -11.60
C GLN A 427 -7.35 15.24 -11.06
N GLY A 428 -7.23 14.79 -9.80
CA GLY A 428 -5.96 14.63 -9.10
C GLY A 428 -5.00 13.62 -9.74
N SER A 429 -3.99 13.20 -8.99
CA SER A 429 -3.04 12.18 -9.44
C SER A 429 -3.17 10.90 -8.64
N ASP A 430 -2.87 9.77 -9.28
CA ASP A 430 -2.77 8.52 -8.56
C ASP A 430 -1.44 8.44 -7.80
N PRO A 431 -1.40 7.82 -6.62
CA PRO A 431 -0.19 7.72 -5.82
C PRO A 431 0.81 6.65 -6.30
N PHE A 432 0.40 5.75 -7.19
CA PHE A 432 1.22 4.60 -7.58
C PHE A 432 2.14 4.93 -8.76
N LEU A 433 1.58 5.56 -9.78
CA LEU A 433 2.23 5.91 -11.04
C LEU A 433 2.50 7.41 -11.15
N ALA A 434 1.87 8.24 -10.32
CA ALA A 434 1.97 9.70 -10.36
C ALA A 434 1.44 10.31 -11.67
N LEU A 435 0.42 9.70 -12.27
CA LEU A 435 -0.23 10.26 -13.45
C LEU A 435 -1.36 11.18 -13.02
N SER A 436 -1.36 12.41 -13.54
CA SER A 436 -2.47 13.35 -13.31
C SER A 436 -3.67 13.00 -14.19
N GLY A 437 -4.84 13.52 -13.81
CA GLY A 437 -6.10 13.19 -14.48
C GLY A 437 -6.76 11.91 -13.97
N PHE A 438 -6.40 11.43 -12.77
CA PHE A 438 -6.86 10.16 -12.24
C PHE A 438 -8.35 10.18 -11.89
N ASN A 439 -9.13 9.38 -12.60
CA ASN A 439 -10.58 9.23 -12.42
C ASN A 439 -10.97 8.13 -11.42
N GLY A 440 -9.98 7.49 -10.78
CA GLY A 440 -10.21 6.44 -9.80
C GLY A 440 -10.18 5.02 -10.38
N PHE A 441 -10.59 4.09 -9.53
CA PHE A 441 -10.85 2.70 -9.90
C PHE A 441 -12.27 2.58 -10.42
N VAL A 442 -12.47 1.82 -11.49
CA VAL A 442 -13.76 1.61 -12.13
C VAL A 442 -14.03 0.12 -12.34
N GLN A 443 -15.30 -0.24 -12.39
CA GLN A 443 -15.77 -1.58 -12.72
C GLN A 443 -16.66 -1.53 -13.96
N ASN A 444 -16.63 -2.57 -14.78
CA ASN A 444 -17.63 -2.75 -15.82
C ASN A 444 -19.04 -2.82 -15.22
N ASP A 445 -19.97 -2.07 -15.81
CA ASP A 445 -21.39 -2.12 -15.53
C ASP A 445 -22.12 -2.24 -16.87
N LYS A 446 -22.40 -3.49 -17.26
CA LYS A 446 -22.95 -3.83 -18.58
C LYS A 446 -22.05 -3.29 -19.71
N GLU A 447 -22.58 -2.38 -20.53
CA GLU A 447 -21.86 -1.76 -21.66
C GLU A 447 -21.09 -0.50 -21.26
N THR A 448 -21.17 -0.06 -20.00
CA THR A 448 -20.48 1.12 -19.47
C THR A 448 -19.56 0.73 -18.31
N ILE A 449 -19.03 1.73 -17.61
CA ILE A 449 -18.29 1.57 -16.37
C ILE A 449 -18.92 2.42 -15.27
N LYS A 450 -18.78 1.96 -14.03
CA LYS A 450 -19.12 2.71 -12.82
C LYS A 450 -17.86 2.99 -12.01
N SER A 451 -17.85 4.13 -11.32
CA SER A 451 -16.81 4.46 -10.35
C SER A 451 -16.91 3.51 -9.15
N LEU A 452 -15.77 2.97 -8.72
CA LEU A 452 -15.61 2.27 -7.45
C LEU A 452 -15.09 3.20 -6.37
N ASN A 453 -14.28 4.19 -6.75
CA ASN A 453 -13.88 5.31 -5.92
C ASN A 453 -13.53 6.52 -6.79
N GLY A 454 -13.57 7.72 -6.20
CA GLY A 454 -13.33 8.95 -6.95
C GLY A 454 -14.48 9.36 -7.86
N ASP A 455 -14.28 10.46 -8.57
CA ASP A 455 -15.29 11.10 -9.40
C ASP A 455 -14.98 10.85 -10.88
N LEU A 456 -15.77 9.97 -11.50
CA LEU A 456 -15.60 9.55 -12.89
C LEU A 456 -16.16 10.62 -13.84
N LYS A 457 -15.35 11.66 -14.11
CA LYS A 457 -15.69 12.73 -15.05
C LYS A 457 -14.98 12.53 -16.40
N ILE A 458 -15.39 11.47 -17.09
CA ILE A 458 -15.12 11.27 -18.51
C ILE A 458 -16.46 11.16 -19.25
N SER A 459 -16.47 11.47 -20.55
CA SER A 459 -17.68 11.38 -21.38
C SER A 459 -18.28 9.97 -21.42
N ASP A 460 -19.58 9.86 -21.69
CA ASP A 460 -20.26 8.56 -21.74
C ASP A 460 -19.75 7.65 -22.86
N ASP A 461 -19.31 8.21 -23.98
CA ASP A 461 -18.70 7.44 -25.06
C ASP A 461 -17.31 6.90 -24.64
N ALA A 462 -16.54 7.69 -23.88
CA ALA A 462 -15.32 7.18 -23.26
C ALA A 462 -15.62 6.02 -22.31
N LYS A 463 -16.66 6.12 -21.45
CA LYS A 463 -17.05 5.03 -20.53
C LYS A 463 -17.39 3.73 -21.28
N LYS A 464 -18.10 3.83 -22.40
CA LYS A 464 -18.44 2.67 -23.25
C LYS A 464 -17.23 2.01 -23.88
N ASP A 465 -16.22 2.79 -24.25
CA ASP A 465 -14.99 2.21 -24.82
C ASP A 465 -14.10 1.62 -23.72
N VAL A 466 -13.99 2.27 -22.57
CA VAL A 466 -13.25 1.75 -21.40
C VAL A 466 -13.82 0.41 -20.94
N SER A 467 -15.14 0.19 -21.01
CA SER A 467 -15.79 -1.07 -20.59
C SER A 467 -15.29 -2.29 -21.37
N LYS A 468 -14.87 -2.10 -22.63
CA LYS A 468 -14.38 -3.16 -23.54
C LYS A 468 -12.90 -3.50 -23.33
N ILE A 469 -12.16 -2.71 -22.57
CA ILE A 469 -10.70 -2.84 -22.46
C ILE A 469 -10.30 -3.86 -21.38
N ASN A 470 -9.45 -4.83 -21.74
CA ASN A 470 -8.91 -5.83 -20.82
C ASN A 470 -7.37 -5.93 -20.82
N THR A 471 -6.70 -5.05 -21.56
CA THR A 471 -5.24 -4.90 -21.54
C THR A 471 -4.89 -3.44 -21.31
N PRO A 472 -3.70 -3.09 -20.78
CA PRO A 472 -3.26 -1.69 -20.73
C PRO A 472 -3.47 -1.01 -22.08
N MET A 473 -4.14 0.16 -22.13
CA MET A 473 -4.51 0.82 -23.38
C MET A 473 -4.62 2.34 -23.24
N ILE A 474 -4.40 3.03 -24.36
CA ILE A 474 -4.66 4.47 -24.51
C ILE A 474 -5.71 4.66 -25.61
N LEU A 475 -6.79 5.38 -25.30
CA LEU A 475 -7.93 5.61 -26.18
C LEU A 475 -7.92 7.07 -26.68
N THR A 476 -7.92 7.24 -28.00
CA THR A 476 -7.87 8.55 -28.67
C THR A 476 -9.12 8.86 -29.50
N ASN A 477 -10.13 7.99 -29.49
CA ASN A 477 -11.32 8.09 -30.35
C ASN A 477 -10.95 8.28 -31.85
N ASN A 478 -10.09 7.41 -32.37
CA ASN A 478 -9.56 7.48 -33.74
C ASN A 478 -8.90 8.84 -34.06
N GLY A 479 -8.15 9.39 -33.09
CA GLY A 479 -7.46 10.68 -33.23
C GLY A 479 -8.35 11.93 -33.10
N ASN A 480 -9.64 11.78 -32.79
CA ASN A 480 -10.57 12.91 -32.56
C ASN A 480 -10.61 13.38 -31.10
N GLY A 481 -10.23 12.50 -30.18
CA GLY A 481 -10.37 12.70 -28.74
C GLY A 481 -11.81 12.55 -28.25
N TYR A 482 -11.97 12.36 -26.95
CA TYR A 482 -13.25 12.34 -26.28
C TYR A 482 -13.63 13.74 -25.80
N ASP A 483 -14.91 13.96 -25.52
CA ASP A 483 -15.35 15.23 -24.92
C ASP A 483 -14.79 15.39 -23.51
N SER A 484 -14.36 16.62 -23.20
CA SER A 484 -13.75 16.97 -21.91
C SER A 484 -14.65 17.88 -21.10
N ASP A 485 -14.58 17.74 -19.78
CA ASP A 485 -15.15 18.68 -18.80
C ASP A 485 -14.50 20.06 -18.84
N VAL A 486 -13.31 20.18 -19.44
CA VAL A 486 -12.64 21.46 -19.68
C VAL A 486 -13.10 22.03 -21.02
N LYS A 487 -13.82 23.16 -20.97
CA LYS A 487 -14.41 23.80 -22.14
C LYS A 487 -13.36 24.07 -23.23
N GLY A 488 -13.58 23.50 -24.42
CA GLY A 488 -12.70 23.66 -25.59
C GLY A 488 -11.62 22.59 -25.73
N ASN A 489 -11.41 21.76 -24.70
CA ASN A 489 -10.46 20.67 -24.73
C ASN A 489 -11.08 19.36 -25.19
N LYS A 490 -10.20 18.42 -25.53
CA LYS A 490 -10.50 17.02 -25.81
C LYS A 490 -9.66 16.13 -24.92
N GLU A 491 -10.14 14.91 -24.68
CA GLU A 491 -9.53 13.95 -23.78
C GLU A 491 -8.94 12.75 -24.50
N VAL A 492 -7.78 12.31 -24.00
CA VAL A 492 -7.17 11.01 -24.27
C VAL A 492 -7.25 10.19 -22.98
N ILE A 493 -7.76 8.97 -23.07
CA ILE A 493 -8.05 8.15 -21.88
C ILE A 493 -7.00 7.06 -21.75
N PHE A 494 -6.37 6.97 -20.58
CA PHE A 494 -5.44 5.89 -20.22
C PHE A 494 -6.18 4.89 -19.35
N VAL A 495 -6.10 3.62 -19.71
CA VAL A 495 -6.80 2.53 -19.03
C VAL A 495 -5.80 1.47 -18.62
N LEU A 496 -5.70 1.20 -17.32
CA LEU A 496 -4.87 0.14 -16.77
C LEU A 496 -5.77 -0.89 -16.05
N PRO A 497 -6.10 -2.01 -16.69
CA PRO A 497 -6.76 -3.13 -16.03
C PRO A 497 -5.85 -3.74 -14.96
N ILE A 498 -6.41 -4.06 -13.78
CA ILE A 498 -5.67 -4.55 -12.63
C ILE A 498 -5.76 -6.07 -12.55
N TYR A 499 -4.61 -6.73 -12.56
CA TYR A 499 -4.48 -8.17 -12.42
C TYR A 499 -3.67 -8.50 -11.16
N LEU A 500 -4.22 -9.31 -10.24
CA LEU A 500 -3.52 -9.79 -9.04
C LEU A 500 -2.30 -10.64 -9.41
N ASN A 501 -2.27 -11.22 -10.61
CA ASN A 501 -1.08 -11.88 -11.16
C ASN A 501 0.13 -10.93 -11.26
N ASP A 502 -0.07 -9.64 -11.57
CA ASP A 502 1.02 -8.65 -11.57
C ASP A 502 1.36 -8.18 -10.13
N ILE A 503 0.35 -8.01 -9.29
CA ILE A 503 0.52 -7.59 -7.88
C ILE A 503 1.32 -8.64 -7.10
N PHE A 504 0.94 -9.92 -7.19
CA PHE A 504 1.63 -11.04 -6.55
C PHE A 504 2.74 -11.65 -7.41
N SER A 505 3.19 -10.95 -8.46
CA SER A 505 4.32 -11.43 -9.27
C SER A 505 5.58 -11.53 -8.43
N THR A 506 6.27 -12.66 -8.55
CA THR A 506 7.55 -12.93 -7.89
C THR A 506 8.74 -12.72 -8.83
N SER A 507 8.54 -12.08 -9.99
CA SER A 507 9.52 -12.00 -11.07
C SER A 507 10.87 -11.40 -10.68
N ASP A 508 10.88 -10.47 -9.72
CA ASP A 508 12.09 -9.75 -9.29
C ASP A 508 13.04 -10.61 -8.42
N ILE A 509 12.53 -11.75 -7.93
CA ILE A 509 13.24 -12.68 -7.06
C ILE A 509 13.36 -14.08 -7.67
N GLN A 510 13.17 -14.21 -8.99
CA GLN A 510 13.46 -15.43 -9.72
C GLN A 510 14.86 -15.40 -10.33
N ILE A 511 15.34 -16.55 -10.78
CA ILE A 511 16.65 -16.64 -11.43
C ILE A 511 16.55 -15.91 -12.78
N GLN A 512 17.45 -14.97 -13.01
CA GLN A 512 17.56 -14.20 -14.24
C GLN A 512 18.85 -14.57 -14.97
N LYS A 513 18.73 -14.86 -16.26
CA LYS A 513 19.88 -15.04 -17.14
C LYS A 513 20.56 -13.70 -17.43
N GLU A 514 21.86 -13.63 -17.16
CA GLU A 514 22.72 -12.50 -17.49
C GLU A 514 23.33 -12.64 -18.90
N LYS A 515 24.12 -11.64 -19.31
CA LYS A 515 24.97 -11.76 -20.52
C LYS A 515 26.01 -12.86 -20.29
N GLU A 516 26.45 -13.53 -21.37
CA GLU A 516 27.50 -14.56 -21.33
C GLU A 516 27.15 -15.82 -20.51
N ASN A 517 25.88 -16.25 -20.52
CA ASN A 517 25.39 -17.46 -19.85
C ASN A 517 25.53 -17.49 -18.30
N GLY A 518 25.77 -16.34 -17.67
CA GLY A 518 25.66 -16.21 -16.21
C GLY A 518 24.21 -16.24 -15.74
N TYR A 519 23.98 -16.63 -14.48
CA TYR A 519 22.67 -16.53 -13.83
C TYR A 519 22.78 -15.69 -12.55
N SER A 520 21.73 -14.95 -12.21
CA SER A 520 21.66 -14.20 -10.96
C SER A 520 20.33 -14.35 -10.26
N LEU A 521 20.35 -14.18 -8.94
CA LEU A 521 19.18 -14.24 -8.08
C LEU A 521 19.28 -13.11 -7.05
N ASN A 522 18.27 -12.25 -7.01
CA ASN A 522 18.16 -11.24 -5.97
C ASN A 522 17.66 -11.88 -4.68
N ILE A 523 18.31 -11.58 -3.55
CA ILE A 523 17.91 -12.06 -2.23
C ILE A 523 17.97 -10.93 -1.20
N LEU A 524 17.10 -10.98 -0.20
CA LEU A 524 17.16 -10.06 0.94
C LEU A 524 18.33 -10.41 1.87
N GLU A 525 18.90 -9.40 2.53
CA GLU A 525 19.97 -9.60 3.51
C GLU A 525 19.48 -10.42 4.70
N ASN A 526 20.35 -11.27 5.24
CA ASN A 526 20.07 -12.11 6.40
C ASN A 526 18.76 -12.91 6.27
N THR A 527 18.38 -13.26 5.03
CA THR A 527 17.11 -13.92 4.72
C THR A 527 17.37 -15.24 3.98
N TRP A 528 16.90 -16.34 4.57
CA TRP A 528 16.88 -17.66 3.95
C TRP A 528 15.94 -17.65 2.74
N THR A 529 16.48 -18.03 1.59
CA THR A 529 15.76 -18.14 0.32
C THR A 529 15.57 -19.61 -0.03
N ASP A 530 14.32 -20.04 -0.17
CA ASP A 530 13.98 -21.38 -0.64
C ASP A 530 14.28 -21.53 -2.13
N MET A 531 15.37 -22.23 -2.45
CA MET A 531 15.82 -22.45 -3.84
C MET A 531 14.90 -23.37 -4.62
N SER A 532 14.08 -24.17 -3.94
CA SER A 532 13.13 -25.09 -4.59
C SER A 532 11.98 -24.37 -5.31
N GLN A 533 11.73 -23.11 -4.91
CA GLN A 533 10.71 -22.24 -5.47
C GLN A 533 11.24 -21.37 -6.62
N LYS A 534 12.55 -21.41 -6.88
CA LYS A 534 13.25 -20.52 -7.81
C LYS A 534 13.48 -21.20 -9.16
N PHE A 535 13.19 -20.48 -10.22
CA PHE A 535 13.28 -20.95 -11.60
C PHE A 535 13.81 -19.85 -12.52
N ASP A 536 14.23 -20.24 -13.73
CA ASP A 536 14.65 -19.28 -14.76
C ASP A 536 13.44 -18.58 -15.36
N ILE A 537 13.29 -17.29 -15.10
CA ILE A 537 12.17 -16.51 -15.63
C ILE A 537 12.36 -16.10 -17.09
N THR A 538 13.57 -16.23 -17.64
CA THR A 538 13.91 -15.72 -18.96
C THR A 538 13.56 -16.68 -20.10
N ASP A 539 13.26 -17.93 -19.78
CA ASP A 539 12.92 -18.97 -20.75
C ASP A 539 11.73 -19.81 -20.30
N LYS A 540 11.03 -20.40 -21.27
CA LYS A 540 10.00 -21.39 -21.03
C LYS A 540 10.64 -22.75 -20.81
N ALA A 541 10.20 -23.48 -19.78
CA ALA A 541 10.68 -24.83 -19.53
C ALA A 541 10.08 -25.81 -20.55
N ASN A 542 10.92 -26.26 -21.47
CA ASN A 542 10.56 -27.18 -22.56
C ASN A 542 10.85 -28.65 -22.24
N ASP A 543 11.60 -28.94 -21.18
CA ASP A 543 12.01 -30.32 -20.82
C ASP A 543 10.80 -31.20 -20.49
N GLU A 544 10.73 -32.39 -21.08
CA GLU A 544 9.63 -33.34 -20.85
C GLU A 544 9.60 -33.87 -19.41
N LYS A 545 10.75 -33.93 -18.74
CA LYS A 545 10.91 -34.43 -17.36
C LYS A 545 11.06 -33.29 -16.37
N GLN A 546 10.57 -33.51 -15.15
CA GLN A 546 10.72 -32.56 -14.06
C GLN A 546 12.20 -32.40 -13.68
N VAL A 547 12.69 -31.17 -13.73
CA VAL A 547 14.03 -30.80 -13.28
C VAL A 547 13.96 -30.44 -11.79
N THR A 548 14.78 -31.09 -10.97
CA THR A 548 14.88 -30.84 -9.52
C THR A 548 16.32 -30.62 -9.11
N ILE A 549 16.52 -29.89 -8.02
CA ILE A 549 17.86 -29.62 -7.48
C ILE A 549 18.40 -30.90 -6.83
N LYS A 550 19.52 -31.39 -7.34
CA LYS A 550 20.27 -32.53 -6.80
C LYS A 550 21.23 -32.05 -5.71
N GLU A 551 21.94 -30.96 -5.97
CA GLU A 551 22.96 -30.43 -5.05
C GLU A 551 23.09 -28.90 -5.18
N ILE A 552 23.33 -28.22 -4.05
CA ILE A 552 23.87 -26.86 -4.03
C ILE A 552 25.17 -26.85 -3.24
N SER A 553 26.22 -26.30 -3.85
CA SER A 553 27.53 -26.14 -3.21
C SER A 553 28.09 -24.74 -3.41
N ASN A 554 29.00 -24.38 -2.51
CA ASN A 554 29.76 -23.14 -2.63
C ASN A 554 30.77 -23.28 -3.77
N GLU A 555 30.92 -22.23 -4.59
CA GLU A 555 31.91 -22.25 -5.67
C GLU A 555 33.35 -22.23 -5.15
N ASN A 556 33.58 -21.55 -4.01
CA ASN A 556 34.89 -21.41 -3.36
C ASN A 556 34.82 -21.78 -1.86
N SER A 557 35.96 -22.16 -1.27
CA SER A 557 36.09 -22.55 0.15
C SER A 557 35.79 -21.41 1.14
N ASP A 558 36.08 -20.15 0.78
CA ASP A 558 35.82 -18.95 1.60
C ASP A 558 34.39 -18.43 1.38
N SER A 559 33.39 -19.30 1.47
CA SER A 559 32.04 -18.93 1.08
C SER A 559 31.38 -17.93 2.03
N LYS A 560 30.83 -16.89 1.40
CA LYS A 560 29.95 -15.86 1.96
C LYS A 560 28.48 -16.29 2.00
N VAL A 561 28.18 -17.56 1.74
CA VAL A 561 26.84 -18.14 1.69
C VAL A 561 26.73 -19.29 2.69
N GLU A 562 25.64 -19.28 3.44
CA GLU A 562 25.20 -20.42 4.25
C GLU A 562 24.18 -21.23 3.44
N ILE A 563 24.33 -22.55 3.45
CA ILE A 563 23.49 -23.49 2.69
C ILE A 563 22.89 -24.48 3.68
N ALA A 564 21.57 -24.53 3.75
CA ALA A 564 20.84 -25.51 4.55
C ALA A 564 20.10 -26.49 3.63
N ASN A 565 20.05 -27.76 4.03
CA ASN A 565 19.33 -28.80 3.30
C ASN A 565 18.65 -29.80 4.24
N LYS A 566 17.42 -30.20 3.90
CA LYS A 566 16.75 -31.38 4.47
C LYS A 566 15.82 -31.99 3.44
N ASN A 567 15.87 -33.31 3.25
CA ASN A 567 14.97 -34.04 2.33
C ASN A 567 14.91 -33.44 0.91
N ASN A 568 16.07 -33.11 0.32
CA ASN A 568 16.21 -32.46 -1.00
C ASN A 568 15.60 -31.05 -1.11
N LYS A 569 15.32 -30.40 0.02
CA LYS A 569 14.86 -29.00 0.09
C LYS A 569 16.04 -28.13 0.43
N TRP A 570 16.34 -27.16 -0.43
CA TRP A 570 17.56 -26.37 -0.36
C TRP A 570 17.27 -24.91 -0.06
N TYR A 571 17.98 -24.37 0.92
CA TYR A 571 17.89 -22.97 1.32
C TYR A 571 19.27 -22.33 1.28
N VAL A 572 19.32 -21.08 0.84
CA VAL A 572 20.57 -20.29 0.79
C VAL A 572 20.37 -18.95 1.48
N LYS A 573 21.41 -18.46 2.12
CA LYS A 573 21.43 -17.15 2.77
C LYS A 573 22.81 -16.50 2.59
N LEU A 574 22.85 -15.23 2.17
CA LEU A 574 24.09 -14.45 2.23
C LEU A 574 24.41 -14.15 3.70
N LYS A 575 25.67 -14.35 4.11
CA LYS A 575 26.13 -13.97 5.44
C LYS A 575 25.92 -12.48 5.67
N ASN A 576 25.68 -12.10 6.93
CA ASN A 576 25.34 -10.72 7.28
C ASN A 576 26.43 -9.74 6.81
N GLY A 577 26.02 -8.61 6.20
CA GLY A 577 26.93 -7.61 5.63
C GLY A 577 27.43 -7.90 4.21
N GLU A 578 27.19 -9.09 3.67
CA GLU A 578 27.64 -9.46 2.33
C GLU A 578 26.70 -8.95 1.23
N ARG A 579 27.29 -8.44 0.14
CA ARG A 579 26.54 -7.86 -0.99
C ARG A 579 26.26 -8.86 -2.10
N GLU A 580 27.19 -9.77 -2.34
CA GLU A 580 27.07 -10.76 -3.40
C GLU A 580 27.96 -11.98 -3.14
N SER A 581 27.55 -13.13 -3.67
CA SER A 581 28.36 -14.35 -3.71
C SER A 581 27.83 -15.28 -4.81
N LYS A 582 28.50 -16.40 -5.04
CA LYS A 582 28.10 -17.39 -6.05
C LYS A 582 27.90 -18.76 -5.44
N ILE A 583 26.91 -19.47 -5.96
CA ILE A 583 26.62 -20.87 -5.66
C ILE A 583 26.63 -21.67 -6.96
N LYS A 584 27.01 -22.94 -6.85
CA LYS A 584 26.87 -23.94 -7.91
C LYS A 584 25.62 -24.77 -7.63
N VAL A 585 24.72 -24.86 -8.59
CA VAL A 585 23.50 -25.68 -8.53
C VAL A 585 23.63 -26.80 -9.54
N VAL A 586 23.54 -28.04 -9.07
CA VAL A 586 23.52 -29.25 -9.90
C VAL A 586 22.10 -29.81 -9.88
N TYR A 587 21.56 -30.07 -11.06
CA TYR A 587 20.22 -30.61 -11.25
C TYR A 587 20.25 -32.14 -11.47
N ASN A 588 19.10 -32.79 -11.32
CA ASN A 588 18.94 -34.24 -11.52
C ASN A 588 19.22 -34.73 -12.95
N ASN A 589 19.20 -33.84 -13.94
CA ASN A 589 19.60 -34.10 -15.33
C ASN A 589 21.11 -33.87 -15.57
N GLU A 590 21.90 -33.69 -14.50
CA GLU A 590 23.33 -33.35 -14.51
C GLU A 590 23.67 -31.97 -15.10
N GLU A 591 22.66 -31.14 -15.43
CA GLU A 591 22.88 -29.74 -15.76
C GLU A 591 23.45 -29.00 -14.54
N THR A 592 24.41 -28.10 -14.79
CA THR A 592 25.04 -27.29 -13.75
C THR A 592 24.87 -25.81 -14.09
N LYS A 593 24.39 -25.03 -13.12
CA LYS A 593 24.31 -23.57 -13.22
C LYS A 593 25.08 -22.90 -12.09
N THR A 594 25.87 -21.90 -12.42
CA THR A 594 26.45 -20.98 -11.43
C THR A 594 25.52 -19.79 -11.27
N ILE A 595 24.99 -19.61 -10.06
CA ILE A 595 24.05 -18.53 -9.73
C ILE A 595 24.75 -17.51 -8.84
N LYS A 596 24.79 -16.25 -9.30
CA LYS A 596 25.24 -15.10 -8.52
C LYS A 596 24.09 -14.59 -7.64
N LEU A 597 24.21 -14.81 -6.33
CA LEU A 597 23.32 -14.23 -5.33
C LEU A 597 23.66 -12.74 -5.15
N LYS A 598 22.66 -11.87 -5.26
CA LYS A 598 22.80 -10.42 -5.13
C LYS A 598 21.89 -9.91 -4.03
N LYS A 599 22.46 -9.19 -3.06
CA LYS A 599 21.68 -8.47 -2.05
C LYS A 599 20.81 -7.42 -2.73
N ILE A 600 19.51 -7.46 -2.42
CA ILE A 600 18.57 -6.37 -2.74
C ILE A 600 18.18 -5.66 -1.45
N GLU A 601 18.15 -4.32 -1.51
CA GLU A 601 17.64 -3.51 -0.40
C GLU A 601 16.12 -3.65 -0.31
N LYS A 602 15.57 -3.70 0.91
CA LYS A 602 14.12 -3.83 1.14
C LYS A 602 13.30 -2.75 0.42
N SER A 603 13.82 -1.52 0.33
CA SER A 603 13.19 -0.40 -0.39
C SER A 603 13.12 -0.58 -1.91
N LYS A 604 13.95 -1.46 -2.49
CA LYS A 604 13.98 -1.79 -3.92
C LYS A 604 13.26 -3.09 -4.24
N TYR A 605 12.79 -3.80 -3.22
CA TYR A 605 12.09 -5.06 -3.34
C TYR A 605 10.71 -4.84 -3.98
N LYS A 606 10.35 -5.68 -4.97
CA LYS A 606 9.12 -5.54 -5.76
C LYS A 606 8.17 -6.72 -5.64
N THR A 607 8.44 -7.65 -4.74
CA THR A 607 7.62 -8.86 -4.55
C THR A 607 6.85 -8.74 -3.25
N LEU A 608 5.55 -9.07 -3.29
CA LEU A 608 4.82 -9.36 -2.07
C LEU A 608 5.18 -10.77 -1.61
N ASP A 609 5.56 -10.90 -0.35
CA ASP A 609 5.88 -12.18 0.28
C ASP A 609 5.56 -12.15 1.77
N VAL A 610 5.79 -13.28 2.43
CA VAL A 610 5.86 -13.32 3.90
C VAL A 610 7.33 -13.47 4.29
N THR A 611 7.95 -12.36 4.70
CA THR A 611 9.32 -12.34 5.21
C THR A 611 9.33 -12.06 6.71
N LYS A 612 9.72 -13.04 7.53
CA LYS A 612 9.74 -12.92 8.99
C LYS A 612 10.84 -13.78 9.62
N ASN A 613 11.18 -13.50 10.88
CA ASN A 613 12.11 -14.32 11.66
C ASN A 613 11.61 -15.75 11.81
N LEU A 614 12.55 -16.69 11.76
CA LEU A 614 12.29 -18.10 12.06
C LEU A 614 11.92 -18.26 13.54
N SER A 615 10.92 -19.10 13.83
CA SER A 615 10.63 -19.51 15.21
C SER A 615 11.60 -20.57 15.70
N ASP A 616 11.73 -20.71 17.02
CA ASP A 616 12.53 -21.76 17.66
C ASP A 616 11.86 -23.15 17.64
N SER A 617 11.23 -23.50 16.52
CA SER A 617 10.55 -24.78 16.34
C SER A 617 11.54 -25.93 16.08
N SER A 618 11.15 -27.17 16.42
CA SER A 618 11.96 -28.36 16.14
C SER A 618 12.32 -28.49 14.67
N ASN A 619 11.36 -28.22 13.77
CA ASN A 619 11.59 -28.26 12.33
C ASN A 619 12.67 -27.28 11.87
N ASN A 620 12.66 -26.05 12.39
CA ASN A 620 13.66 -25.05 12.06
C ASN A 620 15.03 -25.37 12.68
N LYS A 621 15.06 -25.86 13.93
CA LYS A 621 16.29 -26.33 14.58
C LYS A 621 16.97 -27.40 13.73
N ASP A 622 16.23 -28.42 13.33
CA ASP A 622 16.76 -29.52 12.52
C ASP A 622 17.32 -29.06 11.17
N LEU A 623 16.75 -27.99 10.60
CA LEU A 623 17.08 -27.52 9.26
C LEU A 623 18.22 -26.51 9.25
N PHE A 624 18.26 -25.58 10.22
CA PHE A 624 19.16 -24.42 10.17
C PHE A 624 20.23 -24.41 11.25
N SER A 625 20.02 -25.04 12.42
CA SER A 625 20.92 -24.84 13.57
C SER A 625 22.35 -25.37 13.37
N SER A 626 22.54 -26.34 12.47
CA SER A 626 23.86 -26.89 12.15
C SER A 626 24.72 -25.95 11.28
N VAL A 627 24.10 -24.97 10.63
CA VAL A 627 24.77 -24.03 9.71
C VAL A 627 24.66 -22.57 10.17
N ASP A 628 23.65 -22.26 10.97
CA ASP A 628 23.40 -20.95 11.58
C ASP A 628 22.95 -21.15 13.02
N SER A 629 23.90 -21.01 13.96
CA SER A 629 23.61 -21.19 15.39
C SER A 629 22.64 -20.16 15.96
N ASN A 630 22.42 -19.03 15.27
CA ASN A 630 21.53 -17.95 15.66
C ASN A 630 20.33 -17.82 14.69
N PHE A 631 19.87 -18.94 14.10
CA PHE A 631 18.85 -18.93 13.04
C PHE A 631 17.55 -18.22 13.38
N THR A 632 17.20 -18.07 14.66
CA THR A 632 16.01 -17.31 15.10
C THR A 632 16.12 -15.79 14.81
N GLN A 633 17.34 -15.28 14.65
CA GLN A 633 17.60 -13.89 14.21
C GLN A 633 17.59 -13.75 12.69
N SER A 634 17.64 -14.86 11.95
CA SER A 634 17.55 -14.88 10.49
C SER A 634 16.09 -14.81 10.03
N LEU A 635 15.88 -14.11 8.93
CA LEU A 635 14.59 -14.06 8.24
C LEU A 635 14.45 -15.28 7.32
N ILE A 636 13.22 -15.65 6.98
CA ILE A 636 12.91 -16.52 5.85
C ILE A 636 11.79 -15.86 5.05
N SER A 637 11.85 -15.99 3.72
CA SER A 637 10.82 -15.47 2.82
C SER A 637 10.03 -16.61 2.17
N TYR A 638 8.71 -16.49 2.17
CA TYR A 638 7.79 -17.38 1.47
C TYR A 638 7.06 -16.64 0.35
N ASP A 639 7.31 -17.06 -0.90
CA ASP A 639 6.65 -16.56 -2.10
C ASP A 639 5.16 -16.94 -2.11
N TYR A 640 4.28 -16.00 -2.49
CA TYR A 640 2.89 -16.32 -2.83
C TYR A 640 2.81 -17.06 -4.17
N ASN A 641 1.93 -18.06 -4.24
CA ASN A 641 1.65 -18.82 -5.45
C ASN A 641 0.22 -18.56 -5.89
N ILE A 642 0.02 -18.21 -7.17
CA ILE A 642 -1.32 -17.95 -7.71
C ILE A 642 -2.22 -19.20 -7.73
N LYS A 643 -1.62 -20.39 -7.74
CA LYS A 643 -2.31 -21.69 -7.65
C LYS A 643 -1.40 -22.70 -6.99
N ASN A 644 -1.95 -23.86 -6.62
CA ASN A 644 -1.13 -24.98 -6.16
C ASN A 644 -0.40 -25.63 -7.36
N PHE A 645 0.80 -25.15 -7.66
CA PHE A 645 1.65 -25.73 -8.69
C PHE A 645 2.13 -27.12 -8.28
N ARG A 646 1.92 -28.11 -9.16
CA ARG A 646 2.36 -29.49 -8.96
C ARG A 646 3.88 -29.60 -8.98
N ASP A 647 4.53 -28.84 -9.86
CA ASP A 647 5.97 -28.82 -10.03
C ASP A 647 6.48 -27.43 -10.43
N ILE A 648 7.80 -27.25 -10.39
CA ILE A 648 8.47 -25.99 -10.71
C ILE A 648 8.34 -25.62 -12.19
N LYS A 649 8.16 -26.60 -13.09
CA LYS A 649 8.01 -26.40 -14.52
C LYS A 649 6.66 -25.75 -14.85
N ASP A 650 5.56 -26.22 -14.28
CA ASP A 650 4.23 -25.58 -14.41
C ASP A 650 4.28 -24.15 -13.84
N LYS A 651 4.95 -23.96 -12.70
CA LYS A 651 5.16 -22.62 -12.12
C LYS A 651 5.92 -21.68 -13.08
N GLN A 652 7.06 -22.14 -13.60
CA GLN A 652 7.87 -21.38 -14.56
C GLN A 652 7.07 -21.05 -15.82
N ASN A 653 6.42 -22.03 -16.44
CA ASN A 653 5.68 -21.83 -17.69
C ASN A 653 4.49 -20.89 -17.51
N SER A 654 3.75 -21.04 -16.40
CA SER A 654 2.66 -20.13 -16.06
C SER A 654 3.17 -18.71 -15.85
N ILE A 655 4.24 -18.50 -15.08
CA ILE A 655 4.75 -17.14 -14.83
C ILE A 655 5.34 -16.53 -16.11
N PHE A 656 6.05 -17.33 -16.91
CA PHE A 656 6.57 -16.92 -18.21
C PHE A 656 5.46 -16.50 -19.19
N ASP A 657 4.39 -17.30 -19.31
CA ASP A 657 3.27 -17.02 -20.20
C ASP A 657 2.53 -15.74 -19.76
N TRP A 658 2.38 -15.51 -18.47
CA TRP A 658 1.83 -14.26 -17.93
C TRP A 658 2.69 -13.05 -18.26
N TYR A 659 3.99 -13.12 -17.96
CA TYR A 659 4.95 -12.03 -18.18
C TYR A 659 5.07 -11.61 -19.64
N ASN A 660 4.77 -12.52 -20.57
CA ASN A 660 4.78 -12.30 -22.02
C ASN A 660 3.37 -12.07 -22.62
N SER A 661 2.33 -12.04 -21.78
CA SER A 661 0.98 -11.68 -22.18
C SER A 661 0.84 -10.17 -22.41
N ASP A 662 -0.19 -9.76 -23.17
CA ASP A 662 -0.63 -8.36 -23.28
C ASP A 662 -1.34 -7.83 -22.05
N LYS A 663 -1.79 -8.72 -21.17
CA LYS A 663 -2.51 -8.36 -19.95
C LYS A 663 -1.57 -7.89 -18.85
N SER A 664 -0.34 -8.42 -18.83
CA SER A 664 0.65 -8.04 -17.84
C SER A 664 1.13 -6.59 -18.03
N SER A 665 1.15 -5.84 -16.94
CA SER A 665 1.53 -4.44 -16.92
C SER A 665 2.91 -4.23 -16.31
N VAL A 666 3.82 -3.65 -17.09
CA VAL A 666 5.12 -3.19 -16.57
C VAL A 666 4.93 -2.12 -15.50
N ASP A 667 3.90 -1.27 -15.61
CA ASP A 667 3.59 -0.25 -14.62
C ASP A 667 3.37 -0.91 -13.24
N VAL A 668 2.53 -1.94 -13.14
CA VAL A 668 2.25 -2.67 -11.89
C VAL A 668 3.42 -3.54 -11.45
N LEU A 669 4.07 -4.25 -12.38
CA LEU A 669 5.23 -5.10 -12.07
C LEU A 669 6.40 -4.31 -11.50
N SER A 670 6.55 -3.04 -11.90
CA SER A 670 7.64 -2.16 -11.48
C SER A 670 7.44 -1.51 -10.11
N LEU A 671 6.22 -1.56 -9.57
CA LEU A 671 5.91 -1.04 -8.24
C LEU A 671 6.74 -1.73 -7.15
N SER A 672 7.14 -0.96 -6.14
CA SER A 672 7.74 -1.52 -4.92
C SER A 672 6.75 -2.44 -4.21
N ALA A 673 7.26 -3.33 -3.36
CA ALA A 673 6.44 -4.20 -2.53
C ALA A 673 5.46 -3.39 -1.65
N GLU A 674 5.91 -2.26 -1.11
CA GLU A 674 5.07 -1.32 -0.35
C GLU A 674 3.92 -0.77 -1.21
N ASN A 675 4.19 -0.27 -2.41
CA ASN A 675 3.15 0.26 -3.30
C ASN A 675 2.18 -0.84 -3.77
N LYS A 676 2.67 -2.07 -3.96
CA LYS A 676 1.82 -3.24 -4.25
C LYS A 676 0.92 -3.58 -3.07
N GLN A 677 1.43 -3.47 -1.84
CA GLN A 677 0.67 -3.70 -0.62
C GLN A 677 -0.40 -2.62 -0.43
N THR A 678 -0.06 -1.35 -0.63
CA THR A 678 -1.00 -0.23 -0.61
C THR A 678 -2.07 -0.40 -1.67
N LEU A 679 -1.71 -0.77 -2.91
CA LEU A 679 -2.68 -1.06 -3.98
C LEU A 679 -3.62 -2.21 -3.60
N LEU A 680 -3.08 -3.30 -3.04
CA LEU A 680 -3.88 -4.42 -2.56
C LEU A 680 -4.85 -4.00 -1.43
N ASP A 681 -4.40 -3.14 -0.52
CA ASP A 681 -5.24 -2.61 0.57
C ASP A 681 -6.36 -1.71 0.04
N GLN A 682 -6.08 -0.87 -0.97
CA GLN A 682 -7.12 -0.11 -1.68
C GLN A 682 -8.14 -1.03 -2.33
N LEU A 683 -7.70 -2.07 -3.04
CA LEU A 683 -8.59 -3.03 -3.67
C LEU A 683 -9.46 -3.76 -2.64
N LYS A 684 -8.90 -4.18 -1.50
CA LYS A 684 -9.68 -4.77 -0.39
C LYS A 684 -10.72 -3.80 0.15
N SER A 685 -10.37 -2.52 0.34
CA SER A 685 -11.29 -1.48 0.81
C SER A 685 -12.41 -1.17 -0.19
N ILE A 686 -12.10 -1.18 -1.48
CA ILE A 686 -13.08 -1.02 -2.54
C ILE A 686 -14.05 -2.20 -2.56
N ILE A 687 -13.52 -3.43 -2.53
CA ILE A 687 -14.35 -4.64 -2.55
C ILE A 687 -15.15 -4.80 -1.25
N SER A 688 -14.65 -4.31 -0.11
CA SER A 688 -15.40 -4.32 1.15
C SER A 688 -16.63 -3.42 1.16
N ASN A 689 -16.73 -2.47 0.22
CA ASN A 689 -17.95 -1.68 0.01
C ASN A 689 -19.03 -2.43 -0.78
N ASN A 690 -18.73 -3.58 -1.39
CA ASN A 690 -19.76 -4.43 -2.00
C ASN A 690 -20.69 -4.95 -0.89
N ASP A 691 -22.01 -4.76 -1.07
CA ASP A 691 -23.02 -5.16 -0.09
C ASP A 691 -22.91 -6.63 0.32
N ASP A 692 -22.58 -7.53 -0.61
CA ASP A 692 -22.42 -8.95 -0.32
C ASP A 692 -21.24 -9.21 0.64
N VAL A 693 -20.11 -8.54 0.40
CA VAL A 693 -18.90 -8.66 1.22
C VAL A 693 -19.13 -8.01 2.58
N LYS A 694 -19.72 -6.81 2.60
CA LYS A 694 -20.05 -6.07 3.81
C LYS A 694 -20.97 -6.88 4.73
N ASN A 695 -22.01 -7.49 4.16
CA ASN A 695 -22.97 -8.30 4.91
C ASN A 695 -22.34 -9.63 5.39
N ALA A 696 -21.51 -10.26 4.57
CA ALA A 696 -20.78 -11.47 4.95
C ALA A 696 -19.78 -11.18 6.09
N ALA A 697 -18.98 -10.12 5.98
CA ALA A 697 -18.03 -9.70 7.00
C ALA A 697 -18.72 -9.38 8.33
N LYS A 698 -19.82 -8.60 8.30
CA LYS A 698 -20.62 -8.32 9.50
C LYS A 698 -21.16 -9.60 10.11
N THR A 699 -21.82 -10.44 9.32
CA THR A 699 -22.44 -11.68 9.84
C THR A 699 -21.39 -12.60 10.47
N GLU A 700 -20.32 -12.90 9.75
CA GLU A 700 -19.32 -13.87 10.16
C GLU A 700 -18.46 -13.33 11.30
N LEU A 701 -17.86 -12.15 11.15
CA LEU A 701 -16.98 -11.62 12.18
C LEU A 701 -17.78 -11.26 13.44
N TYR A 702 -18.94 -10.61 13.33
CA TYR A 702 -19.69 -10.29 14.55
C TYR A 702 -20.13 -11.55 15.27
N SER A 703 -20.56 -12.60 14.56
CA SER A 703 -20.92 -13.86 15.22
C SER A 703 -19.76 -14.54 15.96
N GLN A 704 -18.52 -14.36 15.48
CA GLN A 704 -17.32 -14.92 16.12
C GLN A 704 -16.92 -14.18 17.41
N TYR A 705 -17.27 -12.90 17.52
CA TYR A 705 -16.85 -12.04 18.65
C TYR A 705 -18.02 -11.59 19.54
N LEU A 706 -19.27 -11.75 19.09
CA LEU A 706 -20.50 -11.25 19.74
C LEU A 706 -21.54 -12.35 20.02
N ASN A 707 -21.18 -13.65 20.12
CA ASN A 707 -22.10 -14.69 20.58
C ASN A 707 -21.84 -15.16 22.03
N SER A 708 -22.91 -15.32 22.82
CA SER A 708 -23.02 -15.04 24.26
C SER A 708 -22.20 -15.86 25.26
N ASP A 709 -21.49 -16.93 24.88
CA ASP A 709 -21.11 -17.93 25.89
C ASP A 709 -19.62 -18.24 26.09
N GLN A 710 -18.66 -17.84 25.23
CA GLN A 710 -17.26 -18.27 25.44
C GLN A 710 -16.17 -17.23 25.06
N VAL A 711 -15.51 -16.71 26.10
CA VAL A 711 -14.11 -16.23 26.20
C VAL A 711 -13.63 -15.01 25.38
N LYS A 712 -14.26 -14.54 24.30
CA LYS A 712 -13.70 -13.40 23.52
C LYS A 712 -14.16 -11.98 23.91
N TYR A 713 -15.06 -11.83 24.87
CA TYR A 713 -15.67 -10.54 25.19
C TYR A 713 -14.88 -9.66 26.16
N GLN A 714 -14.01 -10.23 26.99
CA GLN A 714 -13.40 -9.44 28.07
C GLN A 714 -12.49 -8.33 27.53
N GLU A 715 -11.72 -8.59 26.48
CA GLU A 715 -10.85 -7.56 25.87
C GLU A 715 -11.64 -6.46 25.14
N LEU A 716 -12.73 -6.81 24.45
CA LEU A 716 -13.62 -5.83 23.81
C LEU A 716 -14.35 -4.98 24.85
N PHE A 717 -14.79 -5.63 25.94
CA PHE A 717 -15.41 -4.98 27.09
C PHE A 717 -14.45 -4.03 27.82
N ASP A 718 -13.25 -4.49 28.14
CA ASP A 718 -12.23 -3.71 28.84
C ASP A 718 -11.86 -2.46 28.01
N GLU A 719 -11.69 -2.59 26.70
CA GLU A 719 -11.42 -1.44 25.82
C GLU A 719 -12.58 -0.45 25.71
N ILE A 720 -13.81 -0.93 25.44
CA ILE A 720 -14.99 -0.05 25.43
C ILE A 720 -15.12 0.67 26.78
N SER A 721 -14.84 -0.03 27.89
CA SER A 721 -14.90 0.54 29.24
C SER A 721 -13.82 1.58 29.54
N LYS A 722 -12.60 1.46 28.98
CA LYS A 722 -11.51 2.44 29.12
C LYS A 722 -11.85 3.77 28.44
N PHE A 723 -12.38 3.71 27.22
CA PHE A 723 -12.86 4.91 26.50
C PHE A 723 -14.01 5.61 27.22
N ILE A 724 -14.80 4.84 27.95
CA ILE A 724 -15.85 5.34 28.81
C ILE A 724 -15.26 5.94 30.10
N ARG A 725 -14.20 5.36 30.67
CA ARG A 725 -13.72 5.72 32.02
C ARG A 725 -12.77 6.91 32.12
N ASP A 726 -12.51 7.64 31.02
CA ASP A 726 -11.59 8.79 31.01
C ASP A 726 -10.16 8.45 31.48
N ASP A 727 -9.79 7.17 31.43
CA ASP A 727 -8.40 6.76 31.49
C ASP A 727 -7.76 7.30 30.21
N GLN A 728 -6.85 8.27 30.36
CA GLN A 728 -6.32 9.09 29.27
C GLN A 728 -6.15 8.31 27.97
N VAL A 729 -6.71 8.85 26.88
CA VAL A 729 -6.34 8.47 25.52
C VAL A 729 -4.87 8.84 25.34
N THR A 730 -3.97 7.96 25.78
CA THR A 730 -2.57 7.97 25.37
C THR A 730 -2.52 7.33 24.00
N PHE A 731 -2.03 8.09 23.03
CA PHE A 731 -1.96 7.69 21.63
C PHE A 731 -0.72 6.80 21.43
N ASP A 732 -0.94 5.55 21.00
CA ASP A 732 0.13 4.60 20.64
C ASP A 732 0.64 4.72 19.17
#